data_AF-S3BGE4-F1
#
_entry.id   AF-S3BGE4-F1
#
_cell.length_a   1.000
_cell.length_b   1.000
_cell.length_c   1.000
_cell.angle_alpha   90.00
_cell.angle_beta   90.00
_cell.angle_gamma   90.00
#
_symmetry.space_group_name_H-M   'P 1'
#
loop_
_entity.id
_entity.type
_entity.pdbx_description
1 polymer ?
#
loop_
_entity_poly.entity_id
_entity_poly.type
_entity_poly.pdbx_seq_one_letter_code
_entity_poly.pdbx_strand_id
1 'polypeptide(L)'
;MEQPEDLDRTTAGHTPDGPGDGNGPAFRVDIHGNATGPVIAGHHNVVVDAHHGSTVTLLMEGRRPRPVRRDRVALLPGRRRPPLGRERELAALADALAAGGPVQLWGPAGVGKSTLLRHAARTLPPGPDGVLYLSAAHRETGDLAQEIFEACYDTTGYLPSATELRRLMTGVRVTVYVDGAGGDADRLRELMDAAPDATFVFAGRNRALLGEGTSLGLKGLETAAAQALLESELGSRLAGHERAAAELCAAAAGAPLLLLRAAALAREDGTGGLVLPRPGTTAELLPLLLDQLDAEPLRVLGLLATLGEADLAPGHIGALAGVPDASAVCGRLAGLGLLAATDTGYRCTADAVGPLRQRFPEPFPAERLCGHLAEWAALPDTPPARVAEHAAALDAALDLAERAGRPDLAVRVARAAAPALARALRFDAWGRMLDRGRAAAERAGDAGSVAYFTHEQGVRSLVTGRRVVAGVLLAEAVVLWRQLGDQQGADAAAGAQQFAPPAPADGGASAPGDLGPGDGANTPSPDGVADPGPATDPGTTASSPDAGLSTDPGTTAHAPTTDPGTTAHAPATDPGTAAGPGTTGHSPAPDPGATAHSPAPDAGTAPDAGSATHGSVPDGGLSSGSQSGASGHPVSHDGGFAHQPGGGSGPVPDASGTAVPPPAGGESAGLAGSTAGGTQAGAAAAGGASVATTVMTVLAVAAAVTIGGVALKNHQESQEREATPTVTDLARGRSTPSPSATGLAGTWQDSRGGMYTFREAGPGVYTVTGRSMCGEVLTTRFTQRGSGYYATQPLYDVNGGSCGRRLGYVDTTITILPGGSTARLVTALPSDAGQVRCYSCGSSTLTRRS
;
A
#
# COMPACT_ATOMS: atom_id res chain seq x y z
N MET A 1 -52.25 61.85 4.13
CA MET A 1 -52.35 60.52 3.47
C MET A 1 -50.93 60.02 3.22
N GLU A 2 -50.13 59.66 4.22
CA GLU A 2 -50.33 58.82 5.43
C GLU A 2 -49.99 57.33 5.20
N GLN A 3 -49.03 56.86 6.02
CA GLN A 3 -48.74 55.49 6.46
C GLN A 3 -49.78 55.08 7.56
N PRO A 4 -49.84 53.86 8.18
CA PRO A 4 -48.77 52.94 8.64
C PRO A 4 -48.99 51.43 8.33
N GLU A 5 -47.99 50.53 8.36
CA GLU A 5 -47.23 49.82 9.44
C GLU A 5 -47.94 48.66 10.18
N ASP A 6 -47.14 47.61 10.42
CA ASP A 6 -47.10 46.59 11.49
C ASP A 6 -48.34 45.82 12.03
N LEU A 7 -48.06 44.54 12.37
CA LEU A 7 -48.76 43.78 13.40
C LEU A 7 -47.85 42.71 14.04
N ASP A 8 -47.60 42.83 15.35
CA ASP A 8 -46.71 42.00 16.17
C ASP A 8 -47.50 41.05 17.11
N ARG A 9 -46.78 40.08 17.72
CA ARG A 9 -47.13 39.22 18.87
C ARG A 9 -48.17 38.12 18.73
N THR A 10 -47.77 36.96 19.27
CA THR A 10 -48.57 36.29 20.30
C THR A 10 -47.63 35.75 21.39
N THR A 11 -48.05 35.81 22.66
CA THR A 11 -47.29 35.35 23.84
C THR A 11 -48.22 34.65 24.84
N ALA A 12 -47.61 34.03 25.87
CA ALA A 12 -48.19 33.15 26.89
C ALA A 12 -48.45 31.69 26.43
N GLY A 13 -48.37 30.69 27.32
CA GLY A 13 -48.15 30.73 28.78
C GLY A 13 -47.33 29.55 29.31
N HIS A 14 -46.92 29.63 30.57
CA HIS A 14 -45.98 28.71 31.23
C HIS A 14 -46.42 28.40 32.66
N THR A 15 -46.31 27.16 33.12
CA THR A 15 -46.45 26.71 34.52
C THR A 15 -45.79 25.33 34.72
N PRO A 16 -45.29 24.97 35.92
CA PRO A 16 -44.08 24.13 36.01
C PRO A 16 -44.14 22.90 36.98
N ASP A 17 -42.97 22.26 37.16
CA ASP A 17 -42.54 21.30 38.19
C ASP A 17 -43.25 19.92 38.24
N GLY A 18 -42.57 18.78 38.46
CA GLY A 18 -41.14 18.46 38.68
C GLY A 18 -41.01 16.94 38.99
N PRO A 19 -39.90 16.39 39.52
CA PRO A 19 -38.55 16.94 39.71
C PRO A 19 -37.54 16.37 38.68
N GLY A 20 -36.26 16.78 38.75
CA GLY A 20 -35.20 16.35 37.83
C GLY A 20 -34.10 15.50 38.45
N ASP A 21 -33.16 15.06 37.60
CA ASP A 21 -31.97 14.29 37.98
C ASP A 21 -30.78 14.56 37.03
N GLY A 22 -29.55 14.42 37.51
CA GLY A 22 -28.34 14.27 36.67
C GLY A 22 -27.90 15.43 35.74
N ASN A 23 -27.45 16.57 36.29
CA ASN A 23 -26.73 17.59 35.49
C ASN A 23 -25.33 17.09 35.06
N GLY A 24 -25.20 16.71 33.78
CA GLY A 24 -23.91 16.48 33.11
C GLY A 24 -23.75 17.44 31.93
N PRO A 25 -22.52 17.91 31.62
CA PRO A 25 -22.30 18.87 30.54
C PRO A 25 -22.64 18.24 29.18
N ALA A 26 -23.79 18.64 28.62
CA ALA A 26 -24.18 18.30 27.27
C ALA A 26 -23.29 19.08 26.28
N PHE A 27 -22.18 18.46 25.87
CA PHE A 27 -21.30 18.97 24.81
C PHE A 27 -22.06 19.06 23.48
N ARG A 28 -22.72 20.19 23.26
CA ARG A 28 -23.38 20.56 22.01
C ARG A 28 -22.32 20.89 20.96
N VAL A 29 -21.93 19.88 20.19
CA VAL A 29 -21.14 20.06 18.97
C VAL A 29 -22.07 20.67 17.91
N ASP A 30 -21.87 21.93 17.56
CA ASP A 30 -22.61 22.54 16.45
C ASP A 30 -21.96 22.12 15.13
N ILE A 31 -22.61 21.19 14.43
CA ILE A 31 -22.09 20.58 13.20
C ILE A 31 -22.44 21.47 12.00
N HIS A 32 -21.55 22.41 11.68
CA HIS A 32 -21.65 23.27 10.50
C HIS A 32 -20.85 22.68 9.32
N GLY A 33 -21.33 21.55 8.79
CA GLY A 33 -20.72 20.86 7.65
C GLY A 33 -21.51 19.61 7.26
N ASN A 34 -21.30 19.09 6.03
CA ASN A 34 -21.97 17.88 5.53
C ASN A 34 -21.33 16.61 6.14
N ALA A 35 -21.60 16.39 7.43
CA ALA A 35 -21.04 15.31 8.25
C ALA A 35 -21.63 13.94 7.88
N THR A 36 -21.11 13.36 6.80
CA THR A 36 -21.47 12.03 6.27
C THR A 36 -20.90 10.90 7.13
N GLY A 37 -21.39 10.79 8.36
CA GLY A 37 -21.13 9.72 9.32
C GLY A 37 -19.88 9.90 10.18
N PRO A 38 -19.93 9.52 11.48
CA PRO A 38 -18.74 9.45 12.33
C PRO A 38 -17.82 8.28 11.92
N VAL A 39 -16.51 8.52 11.88
CA VAL A 39 -15.49 7.49 11.72
C VAL A 39 -14.96 7.08 13.09
N ILE A 40 -15.04 5.80 13.42
CA ILE A 40 -14.63 5.26 14.72
C ILE A 40 -13.34 4.45 14.55
N ALA A 41 -12.22 5.04 14.96
CA ALA A 41 -10.89 4.45 14.86
C ALA A 41 -10.39 4.00 16.24
N GLY A 42 -10.58 2.72 16.54
CA GLY A 42 -10.25 2.07 17.80
C GLY A 42 -11.08 2.59 18.99
N HIS A 43 -10.67 3.71 19.57
CA HIS A 43 -11.32 4.36 20.72
C HIS A 43 -11.64 5.84 20.45
N HIS A 44 -11.28 6.34 19.27
CA HIS A 44 -11.51 7.71 18.85
C HIS A 44 -12.72 7.76 17.91
N ASN A 45 -13.62 8.70 18.15
CA ASN A 45 -14.63 9.15 17.20
C ASN A 45 -14.08 10.38 16.47
N VAL A 46 -14.00 10.29 15.15
CA VAL A 46 -13.47 11.31 14.23
C VAL A 46 -14.62 11.81 13.36
N VAL A 47 -14.88 13.12 13.41
CA VAL A 47 -15.83 13.77 12.49
C VAL A 47 -15.02 14.43 11.38
N VAL A 48 -15.04 13.82 10.20
CA VAL A 48 -14.16 14.19 9.09
C VAL A 48 -14.64 15.48 8.42
N ASP A 49 -13.88 16.56 8.59
CA ASP A 49 -14.15 17.88 8.02
C ASP A 49 -13.17 18.21 6.88
N ALA A 50 -13.68 18.81 5.80
CA ALA A 50 -12.88 19.10 4.60
C ALA A 50 -12.30 20.52 4.56
N HIS A 51 -12.70 21.41 5.48
CA HIS A 51 -12.37 22.82 5.47
C HIS A 51 -11.36 23.18 6.55
N HIS A 52 -11.67 22.84 7.81
CA HIS A 52 -10.92 23.23 9.01
C HIS A 52 -10.11 22.08 9.64
N GLY A 53 -10.39 20.83 9.22
CA GLY A 53 -9.73 19.62 9.70
C GLY A 53 -10.55 18.83 10.73
N SER A 54 -10.26 17.54 10.80
CA SER A 54 -11.11 16.53 11.42
C SER A 54 -11.10 16.59 12.96
N THR A 55 -12.24 16.88 13.56
CA THR A 55 -12.37 16.89 15.03
C THR A 55 -12.33 15.48 15.61
N VAL A 56 -11.67 15.31 16.76
CA VAL A 56 -11.51 14.02 17.45
C VAL A 56 -12.13 14.07 18.84
N THR A 57 -12.78 12.98 19.25
CA THR A 57 -13.35 12.78 20.59
C THR A 57 -13.11 11.35 21.06
N LEU A 58 -13.04 11.12 22.38
CA LEU A 58 -12.93 9.77 22.93
C LEU A 58 -14.31 9.12 23.10
N LEU A 59 -14.42 7.86 22.68
CA LEU A 59 -15.60 7.04 22.95
C LEU A 59 -15.51 6.43 24.34
N MET A 60 -16.45 6.82 25.21
CA MET A 60 -16.65 6.21 26.52
C MET A 60 -16.78 4.68 26.40
N GLU A 61 -16.24 3.97 27.39
CA GLU A 61 -16.29 2.52 27.43
C GLU A 61 -17.75 2.02 27.44
N GLY A 62 -18.04 1.00 26.63
CA GLY A 62 -19.41 0.57 26.33
C GLY A 62 -20.09 1.25 25.13
N ARG A 63 -19.64 2.42 24.66
CA ARG A 63 -20.15 3.09 23.44
C ARG A 63 -19.41 2.72 22.15
N ARG A 64 -18.43 1.82 22.18
CA ARG A 64 -17.73 1.33 20.98
C ARG A 64 -18.69 0.47 20.13
N PRO A 65 -18.59 0.49 18.79
CA PRO A 65 -19.25 -0.48 17.93
C PRO A 65 -18.94 -1.91 18.39
N ARG A 66 -19.97 -2.77 18.41
CA ARG A 66 -19.81 -4.22 18.60
C ARG A 66 -20.00 -4.86 17.22
N PRO A 67 -18.94 -5.06 16.44
CA PRO A 67 -19.07 -5.58 15.09
C PRO A 67 -19.67 -6.99 15.15
N VAL A 68 -20.79 -7.21 14.45
CA VAL A 68 -21.50 -8.49 14.46
C VAL A 68 -20.89 -9.37 13.37
N ARG A 69 -20.35 -10.53 13.74
CA ARG A 69 -19.79 -11.46 12.76
C ARG A 69 -20.90 -11.97 11.83
N ARG A 70 -20.66 -11.97 10.51
CA ARG A 70 -21.59 -12.57 9.54
C ARG A 70 -21.40 -14.10 9.50
N ASP A 71 -22.50 -14.84 9.38
CA ASP A 71 -22.48 -16.32 9.40
C ASP A 71 -21.68 -16.91 8.23
N ARG A 72 -21.87 -16.35 7.03
CA ARG A 72 -21.11 -16.66 5.82
C ARG A 72 -20.95 -15.44 4.93
N VAL A 73 -19.81 -15.37 4.24
CA VAL A 73 -19.48 -14.26 3.32
C VAL A 73 -19.11 -14.74 1.91
N ALA A 74 -19.42 -13.93 0.90
CA ALA A 74 -19.23 -14.27 -0.51
C ALA A 74 -18.93 -13.01 -1.36
N LEU A 75 -17.73 -12.45 -1.21
CA LEU A 75 -17.24 -11.38 -2.08
C LEU A 75 -16.55 -12.02 -3.29
N LEU A 76 -17.29 -12.15 -4.40
CA LEU A 76 -16.86 -12.90 -5.59
C LEU A 76 -16.60 -11.98 -6.80
N PRO A 77 -15.59 -12.28 -7.64
CA PRO A 77 -15.27 -11.48 -8.81
C PRO A 77 -16.34 -11.62 -9.90
N GLY A 78 -16.36 -10.67 -10.85
CA GLY A 78 -17.26 -10.74 -12.01
C GLY A 78 -17.14 -12.08 -12.76
N ARG A 79 -18.29 -12.65 -13.21
CA ARG A 79 -18.30 -13.91 -13.98
C ARG A 79 -17.55 -13.73 -15.31
N ARG A 80 -16.69 -14.68 -15.67
CA ARG A 80 -15.92 -14.71 -16.93
C ARG A 80 -15.91 -16.13 -17.54
N ARG A 81 -15.43 -16.25 -18.79
CA ARG A 81 -15.19 -17.55 -19.44
C ARG A 81 -14.27 -18.43 -18.57
N PRO A 82 -14.48 -19.76 -18.48
CA PRO A 82 -13.54 -20.66 -17.82
C PRO A 82 -12.13 -20.60 -18.43
N PRO A 83 -11.07 -20.85 -17.66
CA PRO A 83 -9.71 -20.95 -18.19
C PRO A 83 -9.55 -22.27 -18.95
N LEU A 84 -9.29 -22.19 -20.26
CA LEU A 84 -9.06 -23.38 -21.10
C LEU A 84 -7.72 -24.06 -20.74
N GLY A 85 -7.72 -25.38 -20.57
CA GLY A 85 -6.49 -26.16 -20.43
C GLY A 85 -5.74 -25.88 -19.12
N ARG A 86 -6.48 -25.63 -18.04
CA ARG A 86 -5.95 -25.34 -16.69
C ARG A 86 -6.50 -26.28 -15.62
N GLU A 87 -7.04 -27.42 -16.03
CA GLU A 87 -7.69 -28.39 -15.15
C GLU A 87 -6.66 -29.00 -14.18
N ARG A 88 -5.40 -29.15 -14.62
CA ARG A 88 -4.27 -29.59 -13.79
C ARG A 88 -3.91 -28.56 -12.73
N GLU A 89 -3.85 -27.28 -13.07
CA GLU A 89 -3.53 -26.21 -12.11
C GLU A 89 -4.71 -25.88 -11.19
N LEU A 90 -5.95 -26.08 -11.63
CA LEU A 90 -7.14 -26.03 -10.75
C LEU A 90 -7.12 -27.18 -9.74
N ALA A 91 -6.81 -28.40 -10.17
CA ALA A 91 -6.65 -29.54 -9.26
C ALA A 91 -5.52 -29.29 -8.24
N ALA A 92 -4.33 -28.91 -8.70
CA ALA A 92 -3.20 -28.60 -7.82
C ALA A 92 -3.48 -27.44 -6.85
N LEU A 93 -4.31 -26.47 -7.23
CA LEU A 93 -4.78 -25.40 -6.32
C LEU A 93 -5.81 -25.91 -5.31
N ALA A 94 -6.72 -26.80 -5.71
CA ALA A 94 -7.67 -27.45 -4.80
C ALA A 94 -6.95 -28.36 -3.78
N ASP A 95 -5.97 -29.15 -4.24
CA ASP A 95 -5.12 -30.00 -3.39
C ASP A 95 -4.30 -29.15 -2.40
N ALA A 96 -3.72 -28.03 -2.87
CA ALA A 96 -2.97 -27.10 -2.01
C ALA A 96 -3.87 -26.42 -0.96
N LEU A 97 -5.12 -26.09 -1.31
CA LEU A 97 -6.11 -25.57 -0.37
C LEU A 97 -6.57 -26.63 0.65
N ALA A 98 -6.73 -27.89 0.22
CA ALA A 98 -7.10 -29.00 1.09
C ALA A 98 -5.98 -29.43 2.04
N ALA A 99 -4.71 -29.27 1.64
CA ALA A 99 -3.55 -29.49 2.50
C ALA A 99 -3.39 -28.42 3.61
N GLY A 100 -3.99 -27.24 3.42
CA GLY A 100 -3.96 -26.12 4.37
C GLY A 100 -2.71 -25.23 4.25
N GLY A 101 -2.82 -24.03 4.84
CA GLY A 101 -1.81 -22.97 4.73
C GLY A 101 -1.97 -22.11 3.47
N PRO A 102 -1.10 -21.10 3.29
CA PRO A 102 -1.19 -20.16 2.18
C PRO A 102 -0.69 -20.76 0.87
N VAL A 103 -1.28 -20.32 -0.24
CA VAL A 103 -0.91 -20.72 -1.60
C VAL A 103 -0.50 -19.48 -2.41
N GLN A 104 0.61 -19.56 -3.15
CA GLN A 104 1.04 -18.52 -4.08
C GLN A 104 1.06 -19.01 -5.53
N LEU A 105 0.21 -18.42 -6.36
CA LEU A 105 0.19 -18.52 -7.80
C LEU A 105 1.19 -17.51 -8.40
N TRP A 106 2.21 -17.97 -9.13
CA TRP A 106 3.24 -17.10 -9.70
C TRP A 106 3.52 -17.42 -11.18
N GLY A 107 4.15 -16.50 -11.92
CA GLY A 107 4.45 -16.67 -13.35
C GLY A 107 4.41 -15.36 -14.13
N PRO A 108 4.73 -15.38 -15.44
CA PRO A 108 4.89 -14.17 -16.27
C PRO A 108 3.60 -13.35 -16.45
N ALA A 109 3.73 -12.15 -17.02
CA ALA A 109 2.59 -11.36 -17.50
C ALA A 109 1.83 -12.13 -18.61
N GLY A 110 0.53 -11.85 -18.78
CA GLY A 110 -0.28 -12.47 -19.84
C GLY A 110 -0.58 -13.98 -19.69
N VAL A 111 0.04 -14.69 -18.73
CA VAL A 111 -0.06 -16.16 -18.58
C VAL A 111 -1.43 -16.68 -18.09
N GLY A 112 -2.34 -15.78 -17.69
CA GLY A 112 -3.70 -16.13 -17.25
C GLY A 112 -3.91 -16.31 -15.74
N LYS A 113 -2.94 -15.97 -14.87
CA LYS A 113 -3.05 -16.06 -13.40
C LYS A 113 -4.39 -15.53 -12.85
N SER A 114 -4.73 -14.29 -13.20
CA SER A 114 -5.93 -13.61 -12.72
C SER A 114 -7.22 -14.22 -13.28
N THR A 115 -7.18 -14.90 -14.42
CA THR A 115 -8.30 -15.69 -14.97
C THR A 115 -8.49 -16.98 -14.17
N LEU A 116 -7.39 -17.68 -13.87
CA LEU A 116 -7.40 -18.88 -13.04
C LEU A 116 -7.88 -18.57 -11.62
N LEU A 117 -7.38 -17.49 -11.01
CA LEU A 117 -7.77 -17.05 -9.65
C LEU A 117 -9.25 -16.65 -9.58
N ARG A 118 -9.74 -15.87 -10.55
CA ARG A 118 -11.18 -15.49 -10.63
C ARG A 118 -12.09 -16.69 -10.84
N HIS A 119 -11.64 -17.71 -11.57
CA HIS A 119 -12.40 -18.95 -11.74
C HIS A 119 -12.40 -19.77 -10.45
N ALA A 120 -11.22 -20.04 -9.88
CA ALA A 120 -11.06 -20.83 -8.65
C ALA A 120 -11.88 -20.26 -7.48
N ALA A 121 -11.87 -18.95 -7.28
CA ALA A 121 -12.69 -18.27 -6.27
C ALA A 121 -14.20 -18.51 -6.41
N ARG A 122 -14.68 -18.94 -7.59
CA ARG A 122 -16.10 -19.19 -7.89
C ARG A 122 -16.46 -20.66 -8.04
N THR A 123 -15.49 -21.58 -8.13
CA THR A 123 -15.73 -23.00 -8.43
C THR A 123 -15.08 -23.99 -7.46
N LEU A 124 -14.03 -23.59 -6.74
CA LEU A 124 -13.48 -24.40 -5.64
C LEU A 124 -14.35 -24.26 -4.38
N PRO A 125 -14.34 -25.24 -3.46
CA PRO A 125 -15.06 -25.13 -2.20
C PRO A 125 -14.63 -23.88 -1.42
N PRO A 126 -15.58 -23.05 -0.92
CA PRO A 126 -15.25 -21.93 -0.05
C PRO A 126 -14.78 -22.42 1.33
N GLY A 127 -14.05 -21.57 2.04
CA GLY A 127 -13.74 -21.80 3.45
C GLY A 127 -15.02 -21.94 4.29
N PRO A 128 -14.96 -22.58 5.48
CA PRO A 128 -16.14 -22.85 6.31
C PRO A 128 -17.08 -21.65 6.51
N ASP A 129 -16.45 -20.48 6.64
CA ASP A 129 -17.08 -19.21 7.00
C ASP A 129 -17.21 -18.26 5.78
N GLY A 130 -16.73 -18.65 4.59
CA GLY A 130 -16.95 -17.93 3.33
C GLY A 130 -15.75 -17.85 2.38
N VAL A 131 -15.91 -17.01 1.35
CA VAL A 131 -14.90 -16.73 0.32
C VAL A 131 -14.88 -15.25 -0.04
N LEU A 132 -13.67 -14.71 -0.17
CA LEU A 132 -13.39 -13.32 -0.55
C LEU A 132 -12.43 -13.28 -1.75
N TYR A 133 -12.64 -12.34 -2.66
CA TYR A 133 -11.74 -12.03 -3.77
C TYR A 133 -11.40 -10.54 -3.76
N LEU A 134 -10.11 -10.22 -3.67
CA LEU A 134 -9.60 -8.87 -3.53
C LEU A 134 -8.57 -8.56 -4.62
N SER A 135 -8.51 -7.30 -5.04
CA SER A 135 -7.38 -6.77 -5.82
C SER A 135 -6.42 -6.06 -4.87
N ALA A 136 -5.16 -6.48 -4.86
CA ALA A 136 -4.06 -5.84 -4.13
C ALA A 136 -3.20 -4.90 -5.00
N ALA A 137 -3.56 -4.72 -6.28
CA ALA A 137 -2.85 -3.80 -7.16
C ALA A 137 -2.92 -2.36 -6.60
N HIS A 138 -1.76 -1.77 -6.32
CA HIS A 138 -1.59 -0.43 -5.76
C HIS A 138 -2.30 -0.19 -4.41
N ARG A 139 -2.43 -1.24 -3.58
CA ARG A 139 -2.98 -1.15 -2.22
C ARG A 139 -2.00 -1.65 -1.17
N GLU A 140 -2.08 -1.04 0.01
CA GLU A 140 -1.27 -1.33 1.18
C GLU A 140 -1.99 -2.33 2.12
N THR A 141 -1.25 -2.93 3.04
CA THR A 141 -1.75 -4.05 3.84
C THR A 141 -2.91 -3.69 4.76
N GLY A 142 -2.89 -2.51 5.39
CA GLY A 142 -3.96 -2.07 6.30
C GLY A 142 -5.28 -1.87 5.56
N ASP A 143 -5.23 -1.22 4.39
CA ASP A 143 -6.39 -1.02 3.51
C ASP A 143 -6.98 -2.34 2.97
N LEU A 144 -6.19 -3.43 2.91
CA LEU A 144 -6.65 -4.78 2.54
C LEU A 144 -7.21 -5.54 3.76
N ALA A 145 -6.53 -5.48 4.90
CA ALA A 145 -6.98 -6.11 6.14
C ALA A 145 -8.31 -5.54 6.64
N GLN A 146 -8.50 -4.22 6.51
CA GLN A 146 -9.77 -3.56 6.82
C GLN A 146 -10.90 -4.01 5.87
N GLU A 147 -10.63 -4.25 4.59
CA GLU A 147 -11.66 -4.77 3.66
C GLU A 147 -12.04 -6.22 3.97
N ILE A 148 -11.08 -7.06 4.38
CA ILE A 148 -11.36 -8.42 4.88
C ILE A 148 -12.27 -8.35 6.11
N PHE A 149 -11.99 -7.44 7.05
CA PHE A 149 -12.80 -7.22 8.23
C PHE A 149 -14.21 -6.70 7.90
N GLU A 150 -14.34 -5.67 7.08
CA GLU A 150 -15.62 -5.11 6.59
C GLU A 150 -16.47 -6.13 5.83
N ALA A 151 -15.85 -7.10 5.15
CA ALA A 151 -16.56 -8.21 4.53
C ALA A 151 -17.03 -9.23 5.59
N CYS A 152 -16.20 -9.57 6.59
CA CYS A 152 -16.50 -10.56 7.63
C CYS A 152 -17.48 -10.07 8.72
N TYR A 153 -17.59 -8.75 8.92
CA TYR A 153 -18.33 -8.15 10.02
C TYR A 153 -19.36 -7.11 9.56
N ASP A 154 -20.55 -7.19 10.15
CA ASP A 154 -21.56 -6.15 10.05
C ASP A 154 -21.22 -5.02 11.03
N THR A 155 -20.72 -3.92 10.46
CA THR A 155 -20.30 -2.72 11.16
C THR A 155 -20.20 -1.56 10.16
N THR A 156 -20.45 -0.34 10.62
CA THR A 156 -20.44 0.87 9.81
C THR A 156 -19.47 1.87 10.42
N GLY A 157 -18.53 2.38 9.61
CA GLY A 157 -17.58 3.43 10.05
C GLY A 157 -16.56 2.98 11.09
N TYR A 158 -16.41 1.68 11.39
CA TYR A 158 -15.48 1.18 12.42
C TYR A 158 -14.19 0.60 11.83
N LEU A 159 -13.06 1.18 12.23
CA LEU A 159 -11.70 0.69 12.02
C LEU A 159 -11.15 0.20 13.38
N PRO A 160 -10.96 -1.12 13.60
CA PRO A 160 -10.34 -1.63 14.81
C PRO A 160 -8.86 -1.24 14.90
N SER A 161 -8.29 -1.20 16.11
CA SER A 161 -6.83 -1.17 16.27
C SER A 161 -6.20 -2.49 15.79
N ALA A 162 -4.95 -2.52 15.33
CA ALA A 162 -4.34 -3.73 14.76
C ALA A 162 -4.41 -4.97 15.69
N THR A 163 -4.21 -4.79 17.00
CA THR A 163 -4.36 -5.85 18.00
C THR A 163 -5.82 -6.30 18.17
N GLU A 164 -6.76 -5.38 18.07
CA GLU A 164 -8.19 -5.65 18.15
C GLU A 164 -8.73 -6.32 16.89
N LEU A 165 -8.22 -5.93 15.71
CA LEU A 165 -8.46 -6.56 14.42
C LEU A 165 -8.02 -8.03 14.44
N ARG A 166 -6.77 -8.32 14.81
CA ARG A 166 -6.26 -9.70 14.93
C ARG A 166 -7.10 -10.54 15.90
N ARG A 167 -7.50 -9.97 17.04
CA ARG A 167 -8.37 -10.63 18.03
C ARG A 167 -9.78 -10.90 17.48
N LEU A 168 -10.36 -9.99 16.71
CA LEU A 168 -11.67 -10.17 16.09
C LEU A 168 -11.61 -11.22 14.96
N MET A 169 -10.57 -11.18 14.13
CA MET A 169 -10.37 -12.13 13.02
C MET A 169 -9.91 -13.53 13.47
N THR A 170 -9.63 -13.74 14.76
CA THR A 170 -9.33 -15.06 15.32
C THR A 170 -10.58 -15.96 15.20
N GLY A 171 -10.40 -17.16 14.63
CA GLY A 171 -11.47 -18.10 14.32
C GLY A 171 -12.30 -17.77 13.07
N VAL A 172 -11.89 -16.81 12.22
CA VAL A 172 -12.58 -16.44 10.97
C VAL A 172 -11.93 -17.15 9.77
N ARG A 173 -12.50 -18.30 9.38
CA ARG A 173 -11.94 -19.22 8.37
C ARG A 173 -12.56 -18.99 7.00
N VAL A 174 -12.25 -17.84 6.42
CA VAL A 174 -12.59 -17.48 5.05
C VAL A 174 -11.45 -17.84 4.10
N THR A 175 -11.75 -18.18 2.84
CA THR A 175 -10.72 -18.30 1.80
C THR A 175 -10.56 -16.96 1.09
N VAL A 176 -9.37 -16.36 1.14
CA VAL A 176 -9.09 -15.02 0.59
C VAL A 176 -8.20 -15.12 -0.64
N TYR A 177 -8.78 -14.88 -1.82
CA TYR A 177 -8.08 -14.82 -3.09
C TYR A 177 -7.60 -13.38 -3.34
N VAL A 178 -6.30 -13.17 -3.55
CA VAL A 178 -5.69 -11.84 -3.68
C VAL A 178 -4.96 -11.70 -5.01
N ASP A 179 -5.56 -11.00 -5.98
CA ASP A 179 -5.01 -10.75 -7.32
C ASP A 179 -4.05 -9.56 -7.32
N GLY A 180 -2.98 -9.64 -8.09
CA GLY A 180 -1.96 -8.59 -8.19
C GLY A 180 -1.01 -8.47 -7.00
N ALA A 181 -0.99 -9.45 -6.08
CA ALA A 181 -0.12 -9.48 -4.90
C ALA A 181 1.38 -9.47 -5.28
N GLY A 182 2.02 -8.31 -5.10
CA GLY A 182 3.34 -8.02 -5.68
C GLY A 182 4.51 -8.09 -4.72
N GLY A 183 5.35 -9.12 -4.87
CA GLY A 183 6.81 -9.02 -4.70
C GLY A 183 7.41 -8.96 -3.29
N ASP A 184 6.65 -8.62 -2.25
CA ASP A 184 7.15 -8.45 -0.88
C ASP A 184 6.54 -9.49 0.06
N ALA A 185 7.36 -10.35 0.65
CA ALA A 185 6.93 -11.41 1.56
C ALA A 185 6.44 -10.86 2.91
N ASP A 186 6.98 -9.74 3.38
CA ASP A 186 6.65 -9.20 4.71
C ASP A 186 5.25 -8.57 4.71
N ARG A 187 4.86 -7.91 3.61
CA ARG A 187 3.47 -7.48 3.36
C ARG A 187 2.48 -8.63 3.24
N LEU A 188 2.86 -9.75 2.61
CA LEU A 188 1.98 -10.92 2.56
C LEU A 188 1.79 -11.51 3.96
N ARG A 189 2.86 -11.57 4.77
CA ARG A 189 2.81 -12.07 6.14
C ARG A 189 2.01 -11.15 7.07
N GLU A 190 2.18 -9.84 6.96
CA GLU A 190 1.37 -8.85 7.68
C GLU A 190 -0.14 -9.02 7.40
N LEU A 191 -0.52 -9.34 6.15
CA LEU A 191 -1.93 -9.62 5.81
C LEU A 191 -2.43 -10.94 6.40
N MET A 192 -1.61 -12.00 6.37
CA MET A 192 -1.94 -13.29 7.00
C MET A 192 -2.06 -13.14 8.52
N ASP A 193 -1.13 -12.43 9.15
CA ASP A 193 -1.13 -12.11 10.58
C ASP A 193 -2.32 -11.24 11.00
N ALA A 194 -2.98 -10.53 10.07
CA ALA A 194 -4.21 -9.77 10.37
C ALA A 194 -5.46 -10.68 10.43
N ALA A 195 -5.45 -11.83 9.75
CA ALA A 195 -6.53 -12.81 9.73
C ALA A 195 -5.98 -14.26 9.86
N PRO A 196 -5.48 -14.65 11.06
CA PRO A 196 -4.60 -15.80 11.23
C PRO A 196 -5.23 -17.17 10.92
N ASP A 197 -6.56 -17.28 10.99
CA ASP A 197 -7.32 -18.50 10.69
C ASP A 197 -7.88 -18.56 9.25
N ALA A 198 -7.57 -17.55 8.42
CA ALA A 198 -8.03 -17.47 7.03
C ALA A 198 -7.05 -18.14 6.05
N THR A 199 -7.57 -18.77 5.00
CA THR A 199 -6.76 -19.45 3.97
C THR A 199 -6.50 -18.52 2.79
N PHE A 200 -5.25 -18.08 2.61
CA PHE A 200 -4.89 -17.12 1.56
C PHE A 200 -4.42 -17.76 0.26
N VAL A 201 -4.84 -17.20 -0.88
CA VAL A 201 -4.36 -17.53 -2.23
C VAL A 201 -3.90 -16.27 -2.96
N PHE A 202 -2.58 -16.06 -3.04
CA PHE A 202 -1.98 -14.87 -3.65
C PHE A 202 -1.61 -15.10 -5.12
N ALA A 203 -1.90 -14.14 -6.01
CA ALA A 203 -1.42 -14.17 -7.40
C ALA A 203 -0.42 -13.05 -7.72
N GLY A 204 0.85 -13.41 -7.93
CA GLY A 204 1.96 -12.47 -8.16
C GLY A 204 2.75 -12.73 -9.46
N ARG A 205 3.62 -11.79 -9.85
CA ARG A 205 4.58 -12.04 -10.96
C ARG A 205 5.69 -12.97 -10.50
N ASN A 206 6.31 -12.63 -9.39
CA ASN A 206 7.43 -13.34 -8.78
C ASN A 206 6.97 -14.24 -7.64
N ARG A 207 7.72 -15.31 -7.35
CA ARG A 207 7.58 -16.08 -6.11
C ARG A 207 8.11 -15.23 -4.94
N ALA A 208 7.33 -15.14 -3.86
CA ALA A 208 7.63 -14.38 -2.65
C ALA A 208 7.50 -15.24 -1.38
N LEU A 209 6.54 -16.18 -1.33
CA LEU A 209 6.41 -17.15 -0.24
C LEU A 209 7.48 -18.25 -0.38
N LEU A 210 8.70 -17.94 0.05
CA LEU A 210 9.88 -18.80 -0.07
C LEU A 210 10.01 -19.75 1.13
N GLY A 211 9.09 -20.72 1.21
CA GLY A 211 9.03 -21.74 2.27
C GLY A 211 7.79 -21.64 3.15
N GLU A 212 7.12 -20.48 3.15
CA GLU A 212 5.86 -20.24 3.84
C GLU A 212 4.68 -20.69 2.96
N GLY A 213 4.42 -22.00 2.90
CA GLY A 213 3.31 -22.60 2.16
C GLY A 213 3.60 -22.97 0.70
N THR A 214 2.54 -23.20 -0.07
CA THR A 214 2.60 -23.88 -1.38
C THR A 214 2.76 -22.90 -2.53
N SER A 215 3.75 -23.10 -3.42
CA SER A 215 4.01 -22.20 -4.55
C SER A 215 3.73 -22.87 -5.91
N LEU A 216 2.67 -22.44 -6.60
CA LEU A 216 2.23 -22.98 -7.88
C LEU A 216 2.66 -22.06 -9.04
N GLY A 217 3.54 -22.57 -9.93
CA GLY A 217 4.11 -21.81 -11.05
C GLY A 217 3.37 -22.03 -12.36
N LEU A 218 2.72 -21.00 -12.89
CA LEU A 218 2.02 -21.03 -14.18
C LEU A 218 2.99 -20.81 -15.35
N LYS A 219 2.99 -21.78 -16.27
CA LYS A 219 3.60 -21.71 -17.60
C LYS A 219 2.54 -21.34 -18.65
N GLY A 220 2.92 -21.18 -19.92
CA GLY A 220 1.94 -21.12 -21.01
C GLY A 220 1.08 -22.37 -21.12
N LEU A 221 0.06 -22.32 -21.96
CA LEU A 221 -0.85 -23.43 -22.25
C LEU A 221 -0.15 -24.56 -23.00
N GLU A 222 -0.58 -25.81 -22.76
CA GLU A 222 -0.20 -26.95 -23.58
C GLU A 222 -0.78 -26.81 -25.00
N THR A 223 -0.10 -27.35 -26.01
CA THR A 223 -0.35 -27.05 -27.44
C THR A 223 -1.82 -27.18 -27.86
N ALA A 224 -2.51 -28.22 -27.41
CA ALA A 224 -3.93 -28.43 -27.72
C ALA A 224 -4.84 -27.33 -27.13
N ALA A 225 -4.55 -26.87 -25.91
CA ALA A 225 -5.29 -25.78 -25.27
C ALA A 225 -4.93 -24.41 -25.87
N ALA A 226 -3.68 -24.22 -26.31
CA ALA A 226 -3.25 -23.05 -27.05
C ALA A 226 -3.97 -22.93 -28.42
N GLN A 227 -4.09 -24.05 -29.15
CA GLN A 227 -4.85 -24.12 -30.41
C GLN A 227 -6.35 -23.92 -30.18
N ALA A 228 -6.94 -24.55 -29.15
CA ALA A 228 -8.36 -24.35 -28.81
C ALA A 228 -8.69 -22.91 -28.41
N LEU A 229 -7.78 -22.21 -27.71
CA LEU A 229 -7.91 -20.77 -27.44
C LEU A 229 -7.86 -19.96 -28.74
N LEU A 230 -6.94 -20.29 -29.65
CA LEU A 230 -6.82 -19.61 -30.95
C LEU A 230 -8.10 -19.80 -31.79
N GLU A 231 -8.64 -21.02 -31.91
CA GLU A 231 -9.94 -21.27 -32.57
C GLU A 231 -11.09 -20.50 -31.90
N SER A 232 -11.14 -20.49 -30.56
CA SER A 232 -12.21 -19.83 -29.81
C SER A 232 -12.25 -18.30 -29.99
N GLU A 233 -11.13 -17.66 -30.33
CA GLU A 233 -11.08 -16.22 -30.57
C GLU A 233 -11.07 -15.84 -32.07
N LEU A 234 -10.66 -16.77 -32.95
CA LEU A 234 -10.90 -16.68 -34.39
C LEU A 234 -12.37 -16.91 -34.78
N GLY A 235 -13.15 -17.57 -33.93
CA GLY A 235 -14.55 -17.94 -34.21
C GLY A 235 -14.70 -19.01 -35.31
N SER A 236 -13.61 -19.67 -35.68
CA SER A 236 -13.51 -20.59 -36.82
C SER A 236 -12.45 -21.66 -36.57
N ARG A 237 -12.53 -22.79 -37.29
CA ARG A 237 -11.56 -23.89 -37.17
C ARG A 237 -10.28 -23.59 -37.95
N LEU A 238 -9.14 -24.07 -37.45
CA LEU A 238 -7.80 -23.92 -38.04
C LEU A 238 -7.56 -24.80 -39.30
N ALA A 239 -8.60 -25.13 -40.05
CA ALA A 239 -8.53 -26.07 -41.18
C ALA A 239 -7.51 -25.63 -42.24
N GLY A 240 -6.54 -26.50 -42.56
CA GLY A 240 -5.44 -26.21 -43.47
C GLY A 240 -4.34 -25.28 -42.92
N HIS A 241 -4.51 -24.79 -41.69
CA HIS A 241 -3.62 -23.84 -41.01
C HIS A 241 -3.05 -24.41 -39.69
N GLU A 242 -3.32 -25.68 -39.39
CA GLU A 242 -3.03 -26.36 -38.13
C GLU A 242 -1.53 -26.33 -37.80
N ARG A 243 -0.68 -26.48 -38.83
CA ARG A 243 0.78 -26.40 -38.71
C ARG A 243 1.25 -25.00 -38.36
N ALA A 244 0.77 -23.98 -39.08
CA ALA A 244 1.12 -22.58 -38.82
C ALA A 244 0.67 -22.16 -37.41
N ALA A 245 -0.52 -22.61 -36.99
CA ALA A 245 -1.02 -22.44 -35.64
C ALA A 245 -0.16 -23.13 -34.58
N ALA A 246 0.30 -24.36 -34.82
CA ALA A 246 1.19 -25.07 -33.90
C ALA A 246 2.56 -24.37 -33.74
N GLU A 247 3.16 -23.94 -34.86
CA GLU A 247 4.43 -23.21 -34.86
C GLU A 247 4.29 -21.83 -34.18
N LEU A 248 3.18 -21.13 -34.40
CA LEU A 248 2.84 -19.87 -33.71
C LEU A 248 2.59 -20.07 -32.20
N CYS A 249 1.86 -21.12 -31.80
CA CYS A 249 1.65 -21.46 -30.39
C CYS A 249 2.98 -21.77 -29.67
N ALA A 250 3.89 -22.47 -30.35
CA ALA A 250 5.23 -22.74 -29.83
C ALA A 250 6.08 -21.46 -29.69
N ALA A 251 6.07 -20.57 -30.69
CA ALA A 251 6.80 -19.30 -30.63
C ALA A 251 6.21 -18.30 -29.62
N ALA A 252 4.91 -18.37 -29.35
CA ALA A 252 4.25 -17.67 -28.26
C ALA A 252 4.50 -18.32 -26.88
N ALA A 253 5.24 -19.44 -26.82
CA ALA A 253 5.42 -20.28 -25.63
C ALA A 253 4.11 -20.63 -24.89
N GLY A 254 3.01 -20.77 -25.64
CA GLY A 254 1.66 -20.99 -25.12
C GLY A 254 1.06 -19.82 -24.33
N ALA A 255 1.64 -18.62 -24.36
CA ALA A 255 1.17 -17.48 -23.56
C ALA A 255 -0.20 -16.97 -24.07
N PRO A 256 -1.29 -17.06 -23.27
CA PRO A 256 -2.65 -16.71 -23.73
C PRO A 256 -2.75 -15.31 -24.34
N LEU A 257 -2.14 -14.30 -23.72
CA LEU A 257 -2.19 -12.91 -24.19
C LEU A 257 -1.63 -12.72 -25.62
N LEU A 258 -0.60 -13.47 -26.01
CA LEU A 258 -0.06 -13.41 -27.37
C LEU A 258 -0.97 -14.14 -28.36
N LEU A 259 -1.63 -15.22 -27.94
CA LEU A 259 -2.61 -15.95 -28.75
C LEU A 259 -3.87 -15.11 -28.99
N LEU A 260 -4.36 -14.37 -27.99
CA LEU A 260 -5.45 -13.40 -28.15
C LEU A 260 -5.10 -12.34 -29.21
N ARG A 261 -3.88 -11.78 -29.14
CA ARG A 261 -3.41 -10.74 -30.09
C ARG A 261 -3.20 -11.27 -31.50
N ALA A 262 -2.69 -12.50 -31.65
CA ALA A 262 -2.56 -13.12 -32.97
C ALA A 262 -3.93 -13.48 -33.58
N ALA A 263 -4.89 -13.93 -32.76
CA ALA A 263 -6.28 -14.15 -33.17
C ALA A 263 -7.03 -12.84 -33.52
N ALA A 264 -6.64 -11.72 -32.91
CA ALA A 264 -7.14 -10.40 -33.29
C ALA A 264 -6.65 -9.97 -34.67
N LEU A 265 -5.33 -9.96 -34.88
CA LEU A 265 -4.73 -9.62 -36.18
C LEU A 265 -5.27 -10.46 -37.33
N ALA A 266 -5.37 -11.77 -37.13
CA ALA A 266 -5.89 -12.72 -38.13
C ALA A 266 -7.40 -12.54 -38.47
N ARG A 267 -8.13 -11.67 -37.75
CA ARG A 267 -9.52 -11.27 -38.06
C ARG A 267 -9.62 -9.87 -38.67
N GLU A 268 -8.63 -9.00 -38.43
CA GLU A 268 -8.57 -7.66 -39.00
C GLU A 268 -7.94 -7.68 -40.42
N ASP A 269 -7.25 -8.77 -40.78
CA ASP A 269 -6.71 -9.06 -42.11
C ASP A 269 -7.84 -9.29 -43.16
N GLY A 270 -8.45 -8.20 -43.63
CA GLY A 270 -9.69 -8.13 -44.43
C GLY A 270 -9.66 -8.75 -45.84
N THR A 271 -8.74 -9.68 -46.11
CA THR A 271 -8.62 -10.43 -47.37
C THR A 271 -9.65 -11.54 -47.53
N GLY A 272 -10.41 -11.87 -46.46
CA GLY A 272 -11.44 -12.91 -46.46
C GLY A 272 -10.90 -14.34 -46.29
N GLY A 273 -9.58 -14.53 -46.24
CA GLY A 273 -8.92 -15.78 -45.86
C GLY A 273 -8.31 -15.67 -44.46
N LEU A 274 -8.22 -16.78 -43.73
CA LEU A 274 -7.53 -16.82 -42.44
C LEU A 274 -6.01 -16.70 -42.64
N VAL A 275 -5.43 -15.56 -42.27
CA VAL A 275 -3.98 -15.34 -42.30
C VAL A 275 -3.46 -15.27 -40.87
N LEU A 276 -2.70 -16.29 -40.45
CA LEU A 276 -2.04 -16.28 -39.14
C LEU A 276 -0.73 -15.49 -39.18
N PRO A 277 -0.43 -14.64 -38.17
CA PRO A 277 0.88 -14.03 -38.01
C PRO A 277 2.00 -15.07 -38.00
N ARG A 278 3.16 -14.70 -38.56
CA ARG A 278 4.31 -15.61 -38.67
C ARG A 278 4.86 -15.91 -37.26
N PRO A 279 5.33 -17.14 -36.97
CA PRO A 279 5.86 -17.48 -35.64
C PRO A 279 6.99 -16.54 -35.17
N GLY A 280 7.80 -16.01 -36.08
CA GLY A 280 8.89 -15.07 -35.75
C GLY A 280 8.44 -13.65 -35.34
N THR A 281 7.18 -13.26 -35.59
CA THR A 281 6.69 -11.88 -35.39
C THR A 281 5.89 -11.71 -34.10
N THR A 282 6.06 -12.61 -33.11
CA THR A 282 5.32 -12.57 -31.83
C THR A 282 5.57 -11.31 -31.00
N ALA A 283 6.72 -10.66 -31.15
CA ALA A 283 7.03 -9.36 -30.54
C ALA A 283 6.34 -8.18 -31.27
N GLU A 284 6.04 -8.34 -32.56
CA GLU A 284 5.46 -7.30 -33.42
C GLU A 284 3.92 -7.25 -33.32
N LEU A 285 3.28 -8.28 -32.75
CA LEU A 285 1.81 -8.38 -32.63
C LEU A 285 1.18 -7.16 -31.95
N LEU A 286 1.85 -6.59 -30.94
CA LEU A 286 1.37 -5.42 -30.23
C LEU A 286 1.47 -4.13 -31.09
N PRO A 287 2.65 -3.75 -31.64
CA PRO A 287 2.75 -2.68 -32.64
C PRO A 287 1.72 -2.80 -33.78
N LEU A 288 1.60 -3.98 -34.41
CA LEU A 288 0.70 -4.21 -35.53
C LEU A 288 -0.79 -4.02 -35.18
N LEU A 289 -1.20 -4.31 -33.94
CA LEU A 289 -2.54 -3.96 -33.46
C LEU A 289 -2.69 -2.46 -33.23
N LEU A 290 -1.68 -1.80 -32.64
CA LEU A 290 -1.72 -0.35 -32.36
C LEU A 290 -1.70 0.52 -33.62
N ASP A 291 -1.18 0.01 -34.74
CA ASP A 291 -1.22 0.67 -36.06
C ASP A 291 -2.54 0.44 -36.82
N GLN A 292 -3.38 -0.51 -36.40
CA GLN A 292 -4.72 -0.76 -36.99
C GLN A 292 -5.87 -0.10 -36.20
N LEU A 293 -5.60 0.50 -35.03
CA LEU A 293 -6.63 1.17 -34.23
C LEU A 293 -6.92 2.59 -34.70
N ASP A 294 -8.21 2.93 -34.77
CA ASP A 294 -8.67 4.31 -34.96
C ASP A 294 -8.21 5.24 -33.83
N ALA A 295 -8.29 6.55 -34.10
CA ALA A 295 -7.96 7.59 -33.12
C ALA A 295 -8.75 7.46 -31.80
N GLU A 296 -9.99 6.98 -31.82
CA GLU A 296 -10.81 6.85 -30.61
C GLU A 296 -10.27 5.82 -29.59
N PRO A 297 -10.10 4.52 -29.95
CA PRO A 297 -9.41 3.55 -29.10
C PRO A 297 -8.01 4.01 -28.67
N LEU A 298 -7.27 4.70 -29.54
CA LEU A 298 -5.94 5.22 -29.21
C LEU A 298 -5.99 6.32 -28.13
N ARG A 299 -7.01 7.19 -28.10
CA ARG A 299 -7.23 8.15 -26.98
C ARG A 299 -7.44 7.42 -25.64
N VAL A 300 -8.22 6.33 -25.64
CA VAL A 300 -8.45 5.51 -24.44
C VAL A 300 -7.15 4.85 -23.96
N LEU A 301 -6.36 4.29 -24.88
CA LEU A 301 -5.07 3.67 -24.57
C LEU A 301 -4.03 4.69 -24.06
N GLY A 302 -3.98 5.91 -24.62
CA GLY A 302 -3.09 6.97 -24.15
C GLY A 302 -3.44 7.46 -22.72
N LEU A 303 -4.73 7.61 -22.42
CA LEU A 303 -5.22 7.89 -21.06
C LEU A 303 -4.81 6.79 -20.08
N LEU A 304 -5.13 5.53 -20.37
CA LEU A 304 -4.86 4.41 -19.47
C LEU A 304 -3.36 4.10 -19.36
N ALA A 305 -2.55 4.31 -20.41
CA ALA A 305 -1.10 4.22 -20.32
C ALA A 305 -0.47 5.35 -19.48
N THR A 306 -1.11 6.53 -19.41
CA THR A 306 -0.70 7.60 -18.49
C THR A 306 -0.90 7.18 -17.03
N LEU A 307 -2.04 6.55 -16.71
CA LEU A 307 -2.34 5.95 -15.40
C LEU A 307 -1.52 4.67 -15.10
N GLY A 308 -1.03 3.98 -16.14
CA GLY A 308 -0.16 2.81 -16.01
C GLY A 308 -0.94 1.54 -15.65
N GLU A 309 -0.89 1.15 -14.38
CA GLU A 309 -1.56 -0.05 -13.85
C GLU A 309 -2.64 0.26 -12.79
N ALA A 310 -3.03 1.52 -12.65
CA ALA A 310 -4.24 1.92 -11.95
C ALA A 310 -5.50 1.67 -12.80
N ASP A 311 -6.58 1.20 -12.17
CA ASP A 311 -7.86 0.95 -12.82
C ASP A 311 -8.72 2.23 -12.89
N LEU A 312 -9.47 2.38 -13.98
CA LEU A 312 -10.42 3.50 -14.16
C LEU A 312 -11.78 3.01 -14.67
N ALA A 313 -12.87 3.43 -14.03
CA ALA A 313 -14.22 3.05 -14.46
C ALA A 313 -14.61 3.69 -15.82
N PRO A 314 -15.45 3.02 -16.64
CA PRO A 314 -15.84 3.51 -17.97
C PRO A 314 -16.42 4.93 -18.02
N GLY A 315 -17.13 5.36 -16.99
CA GLY A 315 -17.68 6.73 -16.91
C GLY A 315 -16.59 7.81 -16.94
N HIS A 316 -15.50 7.62 -16.21
CA HIS A 316 -14.36 8.54 -16.26
C HIS A 316 -13.60 8.42 -17.59
N ILE A 317 -13.45 7.20 -18.14
CA ILE A 317 -12.83 6.99 -19.45
C ILE A 317 -13.59 7.75 -20.53
N GLY A 318 -14.93 7.68 -20.56
CA GLY A 318 -15.75 8.37 -21.55
C GLY A 318 -15.63 9.89 -21.48
N ALA A 319 -15.72 10.46 -20.28
CA ALA A 319 -15.57 11.90 -20.04
C ALA A 319 -14.15 12.42 -20.37
N LEU A 320 -13.10 11.65 -20.06
CA LEU A 320 -11.71 12.03 -20.28
C LEU A 320 -11.24 11.82 -21.73
N ALA A 321 -11.54 10.67 -22.34
CA ALA A 321 -11.16 10.39 -23.72
C ALA A 321 -12.10 11.05 -24.76
N GLY A 322 -13.32 11.45 -24.36
CA GLY A 322 -14.35 11.97 -25.26
C GLY A 322 -14.98 10.85 -26.09
N VAL A 323 -15.45 9.80 -25.41
CA VAL A 323 -15.95 8.53 -25.99
C VAL A 323 -17.32 8.21 -25.38
N PRO A 324 -18.43 8.30 -26.14
CA PRO A 324 -19.78 8.10 -25.61
C PRO A 324 -20.02 6.69 -25.05
N ASP A 325 -19.64 5.64 -25.79
CA ASP A 325 -19.69 4.25 -25.32
C ASP A 325 -18.30 3.73 -24.97
N ALA A 326 -17.73 4.30 -23.90
CA ALA A 326 -16.47 3.84 -23.35
C ALA A 326 -16.51 2.37 -22.92
N SER A 327 -17.69 1.81 -22.58
CA SER A 327 -17.85 0.41 -22.18
C SER A 327 -17.61 -0.55 -23.36
N ALA A 328 -18.23 -0.29 -24.52
CA ALA A 328 -18.00 -1.09 -25.72
C ALA A 328 -16.57 -0.94 -26.27
N VAL A 329 -16.02 0.28 -26.27
CA VAL A 329 -14.63 0.52 -26.73
C VAL A 329 -13.63 -0.19 -25.82
N CYS A 330 -13.79 -0.11 -24.49
CA CYS A 330 -12.91 -0.82 -23.56
C CYS A 330 -13.10 -2.34 -23.62
N GLY A 331 -14.34 -2.81 -23.82
CA GLY A 331 -14.64 -4.23 -24.07
C GLY A 331 -13.94 -4.78 -25.31
N ARG A 332 -13.96 -4.02 -26.43
CA ARG A 332 -13.23 -4.37 -27.66
C ARG A 332 -11.72 -4.42 -27.41
N LEU A 333 -11.15 -3.37 -26.81
CA LEU A 333 -9.73 -3.30 -26.49
C LEU A 333 -9.27 -4.39 -25.50
N ALA A 334 -10.15 -4.87 -24.61
CA ALA A 334 -9.88 -6.04 -23.77
C ALA A 334 -9.91 -7.36 -24.57
N GLY A 335 -10.83 -7.49 -25.52
CA GLY A 335 -10.85 -8.61 -26.48
C GLY A 335 -9.63 -8.66 -27.41
N LEU A 336 -9.05 -7.51 -27.74
CA LEU A 336 -7.76 -7.39 -28.46
C LEU A 336 -6.53 -7.65 -27.56
N GLY A 337 -6.70 -7.93 -26.25
CA GLY A 337 -5.59 -8.14 -25.33
C GLY A 337 -4.74 -6.88 -25.09
N LEU A 338 -5.33 -5.68 -25.20
CA LEU A 338 -4.65 -4.40 -24.96
C LEU A 338 -5.01 -3.84 -23.58
N LEU A 339 -6.26 -4.02 -23.15
CA LEU A 339 -6.72 -3.71 -21.79
C LEU A 339 -6.98 -4.98 -20.96
N ALA A 340 -6.85 -4.85 -19.64
CA ALA A 340 -7.40 -5.77 -18.67
C ALA A 340 -8.66 -5.15 -18.06
N ALA A 341 -9.82 -5.77 -18.30
CA ALA A 341 -11.03 -5.49 -17.52
C ALA A 341 -10.85 -6.00 -16.08
N THR A 342 -11.27 -5.25 -15.09
CA THR A 342 -11.10 -5.58 -13.66
C THR A 342 -12.46 -5.67 -12.97
N ASP A 343 -12.53 -5.43 -11.67
CA ASP A 343 -13.80 -5.43 -10.91
C ASP A 343 -14.21 -3.98 -10.53
N THR A 344 -13.32 -2.99 -10.70
CA THR A 344 -13.59 -1.54 -10.59
C THR A 344 -13.59 -0.80 -11.93
N GLY A 345 -12.91 -1.33 -12.96
CA GLY A 345 -12.84 -0.65 -14.27
C GLY A 345 -11.96 -1.36 -15.29
N TYR A 346 -11.13 -0.58 -15.99
CA TYR A 346 -10.16 -1.06 -16.97
C TYR A 346 -8.78 -0.41 -16.73
N ARG A 347 -7.72 -1.16 -17.05
CA ARG A 347 -6.34 -0.67 -17.15
C ARG A 347 -5.63 -1.23 -18.38
N CYS A 348 -4.51 -0.65 -18.79
CA CYS A 348 -3.66 -1.26 -19.81
C CYS A 348 -3.09 -2.60 -19.35
N THR A 349 -2.83 -3.51 -20.28
CA THR A 349 -2.01 -4.69 -20.01
C THR A 349 -0.56 -4.27 -19.71
N ALA A 350 0.07 -4.90 -18.72
CA ALA A 350 1.38 -4.50 -18.18
C ALA A 350 2.49 -4.40 -19.22
N ASP A 351 2.42 -5.21 -20.28
CA ASP A 351 3.36 -5.23 -21.40
C ASP A 351 3.04 -4.17 -22.47
N ALA A 352 1.79 -3.68 -22.55
CA ALA A 352 1.40 -2.60 -23.45
C ALA A 352 1.77 -1.21 -22.92
N VAL A 353 1.85 -0.99 -21.60
CA VAL A 353 2.15 0.33 -21.00
C VAL A 353 3.47 0.94 -21.51
N GLY A 354 4.51 0.12 -21.67
CA GLY A 354 5.82 0.58 -22.17
C GLY A 354 5.76 1.08 -23.62
N PRO A 355 5.38 0.22 -24.59
CA PRO A 355 5.22 0.62 -26.00
C PRO A 355 4.21 1.74 -26.21
N LEU A 356 3.11 1.78 -25.45
CA LEU A 356 2.15 2.89 -25.51
C LEU A 356 2.79 4.23 -25.10
N ARG A 357 3.64 4.26 -24.07
CA ARG A 357 4.39 5.47 -23.67
C ARG A 357 5.53 5.83 -24.64
N GLN A 358 5.97 4.91 -25.49
CA GLN A 358 6.90 5.22 -26.58
C GLN A 358 6.18 5.82 -27.80
N ARG A 359 4.95 5.35 -28.09
CA ARG A 359 4.10 5.89 -29.17
C ARG A 359 3.38 7.19 -28.78
N PHE A 360 3.07 7.36 -27.50
CA PHE A 360 2.52 8.56 -26.89
C PHE A 360 3.51 9.11 -25.86
N PRO A 361 4.58 9.83 -26.31
CA PRO A 361 5.60 10.36 -25.42
C PRO A 361 5.06 11.50 -24.53
N GLU A 362 4.13 12.30 -25.06
CA GLU A 362 3.37 13.26 -24.27
C GLU A 362 2.30 12.52 -23.46
N PRO A 363 2.24 12.71 -22.13
CA PRO A 363 1.20 12.12 -21.30
C PRO A 363 -0.16 12.79 -21.55
N PHE A 364 -1.23 12.15 -21.09
CA PHE A 364 -2.56 12.75 -21.09
C PHE A 364 -2.57 14.10 -20.32
N PRO A 365 -3.32 15.14 -20.75
CA PRO A 365 -3.27 16.47 -20.13
C PRO A 365 -3.59 16.47 -18.63
N ALA A 366 -2.66 16.98 -17.82
CA ALA A 366 -2.73 16.96 -16.36
C ALA A 366 -3.93 17.74 -15.84
N GLU A 367 -4.21 18.91 -16.40
CA GLU A 367 -5.33 19.79 -16.08
C GLU A 367 -6.68 19.06 -16.23
N ARG A 368 -6.84 18.30 -17.31
CA ARG A 368 -8.08 17.58 -17.62
C ARG A 368 -8.27 16.36 -16.71
N LEU A 369 -7.21 15.59 -16.45
CA LEU A 369 -7.28 14.45 -15.53
C LEU A 369 -7.56 14.91 -14.09
N CYS A 370 -6.79 15.88 -13.60
CA CYS A 370 -6.86 16.34 -12.21
C CYS A 370 -8.14 17.15 -11.94
N GLY A 371 -8.59 17.97 -12.89
CA GLY A 371 -9.88 18.68 -12.79
C GLY A 371 -11.04 17.69 -12.63
N HIS A 372 -11.22 16.81 -13.62
CA HIS A 372 -12.30 15.81 -13.64
C HIS A 372 -12.32 14.92 -12.38
N LEU A 373 -11.17 14.40 -11.94
CA LEU A 373 -11.11 13.53 -10.77
C LEU A 373 -11.31 14.30 -9.44
N ALA A 374 -10.82 15.54 -9.32
CA ALA A 374 -11.05 16.36 -8.13
C ALA A 374 -12.52 16.83 -8.04
N GLU A 375 -13.10 17.27 -9.16
CA GLU A 375 -14.49 17.69 -9.25
C GLU A 375 -15.43 16.53 -8.89
N TRP A 376 -15.20 15.34 -9.46
CA TRP A 376 -15.96 14.13 -9.12
C TRP A 376 -15.83 13.70 -7.65
N ALA A 377 -14.62 13.73 -7.10
CA ALA A 377 -14.38 13.34 -5.70
C ALA A 377 -14.97 14.35 -4.69
N ALA A 378 -15.18 15.60 -5.11
CA ALA A 378 -15.79 16.65 -4.30
C ALA A 378 -17.34 16.72 -4.40
N LEU A 379 -17.98 15.96 -5.30
CA LEU A 379 -19.45 15.92 -5.39
C LEU A 379 -20.07 15.34 -4.10
N PRO A 380 -21.06 15.99 -3.48
CA PRO A 380 -21.69 15.50 -2.24
C PRO A 380 -22.30 14.09 -2.35
N ASP A 381 -22.77 13.70 -3.53
CA ASP A 381 -23.40 12.42 -3.79
C ASP A 381 -22.40 11.30 -4.15
N THR A 382 -21.11 11.60 -4.36
CA THR A 382 -20.09 10.56 -4.63
C THR A 382 -19.83 9.77 -3.34
N PRO A 383 -20.15 8.46 -3.28
CA PRO A 383 -19.97 7.68 -2.05
C PRO A 383 -18.48 7.55 -1.71
N PRO A 384 -18.05 7.70 -0.44
CA PRO A 384 -16.64 7.59 -0.05
C PRO A 384 -15.94 6.31 -0.56
N ALA A 385 -16.65 5.18 -0.56
CA ALA A 385 -16.17 3.91 -1.10
C ALA A 385 -15.81 3.98 -2.61
N ARG A 386 -16.54 4.76 -3.42
CA ARG A 386 -16.23 4.95 -4.85
C ARG A 386 -14.95 5.74 -5.08
N VAL A 387 -14.64 6.69 -4.20
CA VAL A 387 -13.34 7.42 -4.22
C VAL A 387 -12.20 6.48 -3.82
N ALA A 388 -12.43 5.63 -2.81
CA ALA A 388 -11.48 4.60 -2.39
C ALA A 388 -11.19 3.56 -3.47
N GLU A 389 -12.20 3.09 -4.22
CA GLU A 389 -12.03 2.21 -5.40
C GLU A 389 -11.07 2.80 -6.45
N HIS A 390 -10.99 4.13 -6.55
CA HIS A 390 -10.16 4.87 -7.50
C HIS A 390 -8.90 5.50 -6.88
N ALA A 391 -8.52 5.13 -5.64
CA ALA A 391 -7.36 5.70 -4.93
C ALA A 391 -6.06 5.63 -5.76
N ALA A 392 -5.85 4.53 -6.51
CA ALA A 392 -4.69 4.36 -7.39
C ALA A 392 -4.70 5.31 -8.60
N ALA A 393 -5.88 5.64 -9.14
CA ALA A 393 -6.01 6.61 -10.24
C ALA A 393 -5.82 8.05 -9.76
N LEU A 394 -6.21 8.34 -8.51
CA LEU A 394 -5.94 9.61 -7.83
C LEU A 394 -4.44 9.77 -7.53
N ASP A 395 -3.79 8.74 -6.95
CA ASP A 395 -2.33 8.69 -6.77
C ASP A 395 -1.59 8.94 -8.10
N ALA A 396 -2.03 8.30 -9.20
CA ALA A 396 -1.46 8.48 -10.53
C ALA A 396 -1.71 9.88 -11.13
N ALA A 397 -2.81 10.55 -10.77
CA ALA A 397 -3.10 11.92 -11.16
C ALA A 397 -2.19 12.93 -10.42
N LEU A 398 -1.91 12.69 -9.12
CA LEU A 398 -0.87 13.44 -8.40
C LEU A 398 0.49 13.24 -9.06
N ASP A 399 0.90 12.00 -9.35
CA ASP A 399 2.15 11.70 -10.07
C ASP A 399 2.25 12.45 -11.42
N LEU A 400 1.13 12.63 -12.13
CA LEU A 400 1.08 13.37 -13.38
C LEU A 400 1.22 14.88 -13.17
N ALA A 401 0.45 15.46 -12.24
CA ALA A 401 0.52 16.87 -11.89
C ALA A 401 1.91 17.30 -11.41
N GLU A 402 2.58 16.46 -10.60
CA GLU A 402 3.94 16.70 -10.13
C GLU A 402 4.97 16.66 -11.27
N ARG A 403 4.84 15.71 -12.20
CA ARG A 403 5.70 15.65 -13.41
C ARG A 403 5.46 16.81 -14.37
N ALA A 404 4.23 17.33 -14.43
CA ALA A 404 3.88 18.51 -15.22
C ALA A 404 4.30 19.85 -14.56
N GLY A 405 4.89 19.83 -13.35
CA GLY A 405 5.24 21.06 -12.62
C GLY A 405 4.02 21.83 -12.11
N ARG A 406 2.88 21.16 -11.90
CA ARG A 406 1.58 21.71 -11.50
C ARG A 406 1.19 21.29 -10.07
N PRO A 407 1.89 21.76 -9.02
CA PRO A 407 1.57 21.39 -7.64
C PRO A 407 0.15 21.82 -7.23
N ASP A 408 -0.39 22.89 -7.84
CA ASP A 408 -1.76 23.36 -7.64
C ASP A 408 -2.83 22.33 -8.03
N LEU A 409 -2.58 21.53 -9.06
CA LEU A 409 -3.46 20.44 -9.47
C LEU A 409 -3.38 19.25 -8.51
N ALA A 410 -2.17 18.92 -8.04
CA ALA A 410 -1.96 17.85 -7.05
C ALA A 410 -2.64 18.19 -5.71
N VAL A 411 -2.53 19.44 -5.25
CA VAL A 411 -3.27 19.94 -4.08
C VAL A 411 -4.78 19.81 -4.28
N ARG A 412 -5.32 20.22 -5.43
CA ARG A 412 -6.76 20.14 -5.71
C ARG A 412 -7.30 18.71 -5.61
N VAL A 413 -6.61 17.74 -6.20
CA VAL A 413 -6.99 16.32 -6.13
C VAL A 413 -6.87 15.80 -4.69
N ALA A 414 -5.79 16.14 -3.97
CA ALA A 414 -5.59 15.70 -2.59
C ALA A 414 -6.61 16.27 -1.60
N ARG A 415 -6.97 17.56 -1.72
CA ARG A 415 -8.00 18.21 -0.89
C ARG A 415 -9.39 17.61 -1.13
N ALA A 416 -9.72 17.24 -2.38
CA ALA A 416 -10.97 16.59 -2.72
C ALA A 416 -11.03 15.12 -2.26
N ALA A 417 -9.95 14.35 -2.44
CA ALA A 417 -9.93 12.92 -2.16
C ALA A 417 -9.77 12.57 -0.67
N ALA A 418 -8.98 13.32 0.09
CA ALA A 418 -8.61 12.95 1.46
C ALA A 418 -9.81 12.73 2.42
N PRO A 419 -10.86 13.60 2.45
CA PRO A 419 -12.03 13.37 3.30
C PRO A 419 -12.77 12.06 2.98
N ALA A 420 -12.86 11.70 1.69
CA ALA A 420 -13.52 10.48 1.26
C ALA A 420 -12.70 9.23 1.61
N LEU A 421 -11.37 9.27 1.48
CA LEU A 421 -10.49 8.16 1.88
C LEU A 421 -10.54 7.89 3.39
N ALA A 422 -10.63 8.96 4.21
CA ALA A 422 -10.84 8.86 5.65
C ALA A 422 -12.20 8.23 5.99
N ARG A 423 -13.31 8.73 5.40
CA ARG A 423 -14.67 8.19 5.60
C ARG A 423 -14.83 6.75 5.09
N ALA A 424 -14.06 6.35 4.08
CA ALA A 424 -13.99 4.98 3.56
C ALA A 424 -13.02 4.07 4.35
N LEU A 425 -12.47 4.52 5.48
CA LEU A 425 -11.57 3.77 6.36
C LEU A 425 -10.28 3.26 5.67
N ARG A 426 -9.95 3.78 4.48
CA ARG A 426 -8.73 3.43 3.73
C ARG A 426 -7.58 4.31 4.20
N PHE A 427 -7.16 4.05 5.43
CA PHE A 427 -6.22 4.91 6.15
C PHE A 427 -4.81 4.89 5.56
N ASP A 428 -4.40 3.89 4.78
CA ASP A 428 -3.10 3.94 4.09
C ASP A 428 -3.17 4.76 2.81
N ALA A 429 -4.24 4.61 2.01
CA ALA A 429 -4.52 5.51 0.89
C ALA A 429 -4.70 6.97 1.34
N TRP A 430 -5.44 7.21 2.43
CA TRP A 430 -5.55 8.54 3.05
C TRP A 430 -4.18 9.08 3.43
N GLY A 431 -3.34 8.26 4.08
CA GLY A 431 -1.95 8.60 4.41
C GLY A 431 -1.14 9.09 3.22
N ARG A 432 -1.06 8.29 2.15
CA ARG A 432 -0.33 8.67 0.92
C ARG A 432 -0.88 9.96 0.31
N MET A 433 -2.21 10.12 0.28
CA MET A 433 -2.87 11.31 -0.27
C MET A 433 -2.53 12.58 0.53
N LEU A 434 -2.49 12.47 1.87
CA LEU A 434 -2.06 13.56 2.75
C LEU A 434 -0.57 13.89 2.59
N ASP A 435 0.30 12.89 2.59
CA ASP A 435 1.75 13.06 2.52
C ASP A 435 2.17 13.75 1.20
N ARG A 436 1.57 13.32 0.08
CA ARG A 436 1.79 13.97 -1.24
C ARG A 436 1.09 15.33 -1.32
N GLY A 437 -0.12 15.45 -0.76
CA GLY A 437 -0.87 16.71 -0.69
C GLY A 437 -0.11 17.81 0.03
N ARG A 438 0.46 17.53 1.21
CA ARG A 438 1.31 18.46 1.97
C ARG A 438 2.52 18.89 1.15
N ALA A 439 3.28 17.93 0.63
CA ALA A 439 4.46 18.22 -0.18
C ALA A 439 4.13 19.02 -1.45
N ALA A 440 2.92 18.91 -2.00
CA ALA A 440 2.45 19.72 -3.12
C ALA A 440 2.03 21.14 -2.66
N ALA A 441 1.32 21.26 -1.55
CA ALA A 441 0.91 22.55 -0.98
C ALA A 441 2.12 23.43 -0.61
N GLU A 442 3.16 22.83 -0.02
CA GLU A 442 4.44 23.49 0.27
C GLU A 442 5.12 24.04 -0.99
N ARG A 443 5.07 23.30 -2.11
CA ARG A 443 5.58 23.76 -3.43
C ARG A 443 4.70 24.78 -4.12
N ALA A 444 3.39 24.78 -3.85
CA ALA A 444 2.44 25.74 -4.39
C ALA A 444 2.41 27.07 -3.61
N GLY A 445 2.94 27.08 -2.37
CA GLY A 445 2.77 28.19 -1.44
C GLY A 445 1.36 28.26 -0.81
N ASP A 446 0.56 27.20 -0.92
CA ASP A 446 -0.80 27.13 -0.37
C ASP A 446 -0.75 26.81 1.13
N ALA A 447 -0.51 27.84 1.95
CA ALA A 447 -0.46 27.73 3.41
C ALA A 447 -1.74 27.16 4.02
N GLY A 448 -2.92 27.39 3.41
CA GLY A 448 -4.20 26.83 3.87
C GLY A 448 -4.25 25.31 3.71
N SER A 449 -3.82 24.81 2.55
CA SER A 449 -3.70 23.37 2.34
C SER A 449 -2.55 22.75 3.15
N VAL A 450 -1.44 23.46 3.40
CA VAL A 450 -0.39 22.98 4.32
C VAL A 450 -0.94 22.81 5.74
N ALA A 451 -1.70 23.78 6.26
CA ALA A 451 -2.35 23.69 7.58
C ALA A 451 -3.31 22.50 7.66
N TYR A 452 -4.16 22.33 6.64
CA TYR A 452 -5.08 21.20 6.52
C TYR A 452 -4.37 19.84 6.47
N PHE A 453 -3.41 19.64 5.56
CA PHE A 453 -2.74 18.34 5.45
C PHE A 453 -1.93 18.00 6.72
N THR A 454 -1.33 19.01 7.37
CA THR A 454 -0.64 18.84 8.66
C THR A 454 -1.60 18.43 9.79
N HIS A 455 -2.77 19.08 9.86
CA HIS A 455 -3.85 18.72 10.79
C HIS A 455 -4.24 17.24 10.59
N GLU A 456 -4.59 16.85 9.35
CA GLU A 456 -5.07 15.51 9.06
C GLU A 456 -3.99 14.42 9.23
N GLN A 457 -2.72 14.71 8.93
CA GLN A 457 -1.60 13.81 9.24
C GLN A 457 -1.46 13.62 10.76
N GLY A 458 -1.70 14.67 11.54
CA GLY A 458 -1.74 14.62 13.01
C GLY A 458 -2.89 13.76 13.54
N VAL A 459 -4.11 13.98 13.04
CA VAL A 459 -5.30 13.17 13.39
C VAL A 459 -5.10 11.72 13.00
N ARG A 460 -4.66 11.43 11.77
CA ARG A 460 -4.32 10.07 11.31
C ARG A 460 -3.26 9.43 12.21
N SER A 461 -2.23 10.17 12.59
CA SER A 461 -1.16 9.67 13.48
C SER A 461 -1.69 9.37 14.89
N LEU A 462 -2.62 10.16 15.42
CA LEU A 462 -3.25 9.92 16.72
C LEU A 462 -4.03 8.60 16.70
N VAL A 463 -4.92 8.44 15.72
CA VAL A 463 -5.83 7.30 15.66
C VAL A 463 -5.17 5.99 15.23
N THR A 464 -4.08 6.05 14.46
CA THR A 464 -3.21 4.90 14.15
C THR A 464 -2.20 4.58 15.27
N GLY A 465 -2.24 5.31 16.40
CA GLY A 465 -1.40 5.04 17.57
C GLY A 465 0.02 5.61 17.51
N ARG A 466 0.40 6.34 16.46
CA ARG A 466 1.69 7.05 16.30
C ARG A 466 1.72 8.34 17.14
N ARG A 467 1.42 8.21 18.43
CA ARG A 467 1.06 9.31 19.36
C ARG A 467 2.09 10.46 19.44
N VAL A 468 3.39 10.17 19.42
CA VAL A 468 4.43 11.23 19.46
C VAL A 468 4.42 12.07 18.18
N VAL A 469 4.29 11.43 17.02
CA VAL A 469 4.19 12.11 15.72
C VAL A 469 2.90 12.94 15.66
N ALA A 470 1.80 12.42 16.21
CA ALA A 470 0.55 13.17 16.35
C ALA A 470 0.70 14.44 17.20
N GLY A 471 1.36 14.35 18.37
CA GLY A 471 1.55 15.50 19.26
C GLY A 471 2.35 16.64 18.62
N VAL A 472 3.34 16.31 17.79
CA VAL A 472 4.13 17.29 17.00
C VAL A 472 3.29 17.89 15.87
N LEU A 473 2.67 17.07 15.03
CA LEU A 473 1.90 17.55 13.86
C LEU A 473 0.66 18.36 14.28
N LEU A 474 -0.01 18.00 15.38
CA LEU A 474 -1.15 18.76 15.89
C LEU A 474 -0.70 20.08 16.52
N ALA A 475 0.47 20.14 17.17
CA ALA A 475 1.07 21.41 17.60
C ALA A 475 1.39 22.33 16.41
N GLU A 476 1.99 21.76 15.36
CA GLU A 476 2.29 22.47 14.10
C GLU A 476 1.01 23.01 13.46
N ALA A 477 -0.05 22.18 13.35
CA ALA A 477 -1.34 22.58 12.81
C ALA A 477 -2.00 23.73 13.60
N VAL A 478 -1.99 23.67 14.95
CA VAL A 478 -2.51 24.77 15.80
C VAL A 478 -1.81 26.10 15.50
N VAL A 479 -0.49 26.08 15.27
CA VAL A 479 0.27 27.29 14.90
C VAL A 479 -0.09 27.77 13.49
N LEU A 480 -0.14 26.86 12.51
CA LEU A 480 -0.47 27.19 11.12
C LEU A 480 -1.88 27.80 10.98
N TRP A 481 -2.90 27.19 11.59
CA TRP A 481 -4.27 27.72 11.55
C TRP A 481 -4.38 29.11 12.21
N ARG A 482 -3.68 29.33 13.34
CA ARG A 482 -3.62 30.66 13.99
C ARG A 482 -2.93 31.71 13.13
N GLN A 483 -1.89 31.35 12.37
CA GLN A 483 -1.24 32.27 11.42
C GLN A 483 -2.16 32.65 10.24
N LEU A 484 -3.08 31.76 9.86
CA LEU A 484 -4.13 32.01 8.86
C LEU A 484 -5.35 32.77 9.42
N GLY A 485 -5.42 32.95 10.75
CA GLY A 485 -6.57 33.54 11.45
C GLY A 485 -7.74 32.58 11.71
N ASP A 486 -7.66 31.34 11.26
CA ASP A 486 -8.71 30.33 11.40
C ASP A 486 -8.75 29.76 12.83
N GLN A 487 -9.68 30.27 13.64
CA GLN A 487 -9.89 29.77 15.00
C GLN A 487 -10.54 28.39 15.02
N GLN A 488 -11.41 28.07 14.04
CA GLN A 488 -12.11 26.77 14.00
C GLN A 488 -11.13 25.63 13.71
N GLY A 489 -10.21 25.83 12.77
CA GLY A 489 -9.12 24.89 12.49
C GLY A 489 -8.11 24.77 13.65
N ALA A 490 -7.81 25.89 14.32
CA ALA A 490 -6.92 25.90 15.48
C ALA A 490 -7.52 25.18 16.70
N ASP A 491 -8.80 25.42 17.01
CA ASP A 491 -9.50 24.79 18.13
C ASP A 491 -9.79 23.31 17.85
N ALA A 492 -10.09 22.93 16.61
CA ALA A 492 -10.20 21.53 16.20
C ALA A 492 -8.85 20.79 16.34
N ALA A 493 -7.74 21.40 15.89
CA ALA A 493 -6.41 20.83 16.04
C ALA A 493 -5.98 20.70 17.52
N ALA A 494 -6.26 21.70 18.35
CA ALA A 494 -6.00 21.64 19.80
C ALA A 494 -6.88 20.60 20.51
N GLY A 495 -8.15 20.51 20.09
CA GLY A 495 -9.11 19.50 20.54
C GLY A 495 -8.72 18.07 20.17
N ALA A 496 -7.97 17.86 19.10
CA ALA A 496 -7.31 16.58 18.82
C ALA A 496 -6.00 16.42 19.62
N GLN A 497 -5.22 17.49 19.77
CA GLN A 497 -3.91 17.49 20.44
C GLN A 497 -3.98 17.00 21.89
N GLN A 498 -5.06 17.30 22.62
CA GLN A 498 -5.24 16.86 24.02
C GLN A 498 -5.21 15.34 24.24
N PHE A 499 -5.37 14.53 23.18
CA PHE A 499 -5.30 13.07 23.24
C PHE A 499 -3.93 12.50 22.85
N ALA A 500 -3.03 13.36 22.35
CA ALA A 500 -1.63 13.05 22.16
C ALA A 500 -0.79 13.44 23.40
N PRO A 501 0.39 12.86 23.61
CA PRO A 501 1.41 13.45 24.46
C PRO A 501 1.68 14.90 24.02
N PRO A 502 2.02 15.82 24.95
CA PRO A 502 2.53 17.13 24.54
C PRO A 502 3.72 16.95 23.60
N ALA A 503 3.84 17.82 22.61
CA ALA A 503 5.06 17.91 21.81
C ALA A 503 6.26 18.08 22.77
N PRO A 504 7.41 17.44 22.51
CA PRO A 504 8.57 17.60 23.35
C PRO A 504 8.91 19.08 23.44
N ALA A 505 8.85 19.65 24.65
CA ALA A 505 9.17 21.05 24.85
C ALA A 505 10.64 21.26 24.48
N ASP A 506 10.88 22.05 23.42
CA ASP A 506 12.22 22.52 23.10
C ASP A 506 12.83 23.12 24.36
N GLY A 507 14.01 22.60 24.74
CA GLY A 507 14.62 22.87 26.05
C GLY A 507 14.78 24.36 26.28
N GLY A 508 13.89 24.91 27.11
CA GLY A 508 13.53 26.33 27.04
C GLY A 508 14.73 27.25 27.12
N ALA A 509 14.98 27.98 26.04
CA ALA A 509 15.82 29.16 26.09
C ALA A 509 15.13 30.20 26.99
N SER A 510 15.52 30.22 28.27
CA SER A 510 15.05 31.23 29.21
C SER A 510 15.30 32.61 28.62
N ALA A 511 14.22 33.38 28.44
CA ALA A 511 14.33 34.75 27.95
C ALA A 511 15.31 35.52 28.86
N PRO A 512 16.30 36.24 28.31
CA PRO A 512 17.21 37.02 29.14
C PRO A 512 16.40 38.06 29.90
N GLY A 513 16.48 38.02 31.24
CA GLY A 513 15.75 38.94 32.10
C GLY A 513 16.14 40.38 31.81
N ASP A 514 15.13 41.24 31.71
CA ASP A 514 15.31 42.66 31.38
C ASP A 514 16.19 43.37 32.42
N LEU A 515 17.36 43.84 32.00
CA LEU A 515 18.28 44.60 32.84
C LEU A 515 17.87 46.08 32.84
N GLY A 516 16.70 46.34 33.43
CA GLY A 516 16.27 47.69 33.75
C GLY A 516 17.32 48.40 34.63
N PRO A 517 17.76 49.63 34.29
CA PRO A 517 18.69 50.38 35.14
C PRO A 517 17.99 50.74 36.45
N GLY A 518 18.62 50.38 37.57
CA GLY A 518 18.05 50.63 38.90
C GLY A 518 18.22 52.08 39.37
N ASP A 519 17.21 52.58 40.07
CA ASP A 519 17.29 53.83 40.83
C ASP A 519 16.27 53.82 41.99
N GLY A 520 16.49 54.64 43.03
CA GLY A 520 15.43 55.03 43.98
C GLY A 520 15.00 54.06 45.10
N ALA A 521 15.79 54.01 46.17
CA ALA A 521 15.39 53.95 47.58
C ALA A 521 14.26 52.98 48.09
N ASN A 522 14.62 52.16 49.10
CA ASN A 522 13.96 52.28 50.41
C ASN A 522 14.81 51.71 51.56
N THR A 523 14.98 52.50 52.62
CA THR A 523 15.57 52.08 53.90
C THR A 523 14.53 51.30 54.72
N PRO A 524 14.93 50.34 55.58
CA PRO A 524 14.85 50.66 57.01
C PRO A 524 16.01 50.08 57.87
N SER A 525 16.05 50.53 59.12
CA SER A 525 16.91 50.11 60.23
C SER A 525 16.35 50.72 61.53
N PRO A 526 16.69 50.26 62.75
CA PRO A 526 17.56 49.14 63.15
C PRO A 526 16.87 48.17 64.17
N ASP A 527 17.68 47.53 65.03
CA ASP A 527 17.36 46.83 66.30
C ASP A 527 16.69 45.44 66.26
N GLY A 528 17.05 44.45 67.10
CA GLY A 528 18.19 44.38 68.04
C GLY A 528 18.28 43.09 68.89
N VAL A 529 19.43 42.39 68.82
CA VAL A 529 20.09 41.45 69.78
C VAL A 529 19.25 40.47 70.66
N ALA A 530 19.47 39.15 70.48
CA ALA A 530 19.46 38.12 71.56
C ALA A 530 20.14 36.78 71.16
N ASP A 531 20.77 36.10 72.13
CA ASP A 531 21.42 34.75 72.13
C ASP A 531 21.40 34.29 73.64
N PRO A 532 21.52 33.01 74.09
CA PRO A 532 22.07 31.79 73.45
C PRO A 532 21.21 30.49 73.58
N GLY A 533 21.79 29.32 73.23
CA GLY A 533 21.19 27.96 73.26
C GLY A 533 21.09 27.26 74.64
N PRO A 534 21.30 25.92 74.81
CA PRO A 534 22.02 24.98 73.92
C PRO A 534 21.45 23.52 73.78
N ALA A 535 22.18 22.70 72.98
CA ALA A 535 22.41 21.23 73.09
C ALA A 535 21.26 20.17 73.05
N THR A 536 21.39 19.18 72.15
CA THR A 536 21.84 17.80 72.48
C THR A 536 22.26 16.99 71.23
N ASP A 537 23.27 16.14 71.39
CA ASP A 537 23.80 15.04 70.53
C ASP A 537 23.94 13.79 71.49
N PRO A 538 24.39 12.53 71.15
CA PRO A 538 25.28 12.13 70.04
C PRO A 538 25.17 10.71 69.41
N GLY A 539 26.00 10.48 68.37
CA GLY A 539 26.63 9.18 68.01
C GLY A 539 26.06 8.44 66.79
N THR A 540 26.78 7.58 66.05
CA THR A 540 28.21 7.09 66.09
C THR A 540 28.45 6.21 64.82
N THR A 541 29.62 5.94 64.22
CA THR A 541 31.06 6.25 64.47
C THR A 541 31.90 6.18 63.15
N ALA A 542 33.14 6.68 63.19
CA ALA A 542 34.43 6.15 62.66
C ALA A 542 34.52 4.79 61.90
N SER A 543 35.58 4.42 61.14
CA SER A 543 36.75 5.10 60.51
C SER A 543 37.56 4.08 59.66
N SER A 544 38.43 4.54 58.74
CA SER A 544 39.43 3.70 58.03
C SER A 544 40.65 3.33 58.89
N PRO A 545 41.29 2.16 58.68
CA PRO A 545 42.52 2.01 57.86
C PRO A 545 42.45 0.79 56.89
N ASP A 546 43.33 0.48 55.92
CA ASP A 546 44.66 0.91 55.42
C ASP A 546 45.77 -0.19 55.52
N ALA A 547 46.60 -0.28 54.46
CA ALA A 547 47.83 -1.08 54.24
C ALA A 547 47.83 -2.63 54.38
N GLY A 548 48.50 -3.35 53.45
CA GLY A 548 48.72 -4.82 53.53
C GLY A 548 49.45 -5.47 52.33
N LEU A 549 50.78 -5.50 52.36
CA LEU A 549 51.68 -5.96 51.28
C LEU A 549 51.65 -7.48 50.95
N SER A 550 51.75 -7.79 49.65
CA SER A 550 52.62 -8.81 48.99
C SER A 550 52.79 -10.23 49.58
N THR A 551 52.47 -11.27 48.77
CA THR A 551 53.50 -12.18 48.19
C THR A 551 52.91 -13.24 47.22
N ASP A 552 53.71 -13.60 46.21
CA ASP A 552 53.62 -14.82 45.36
C ASP A 552 54.86 -15.68 45.71
N PRO A 553 54.81 -17.04 45.69
CA PRO A 553 55.38 -17.76 44.54
C PRO A 553 54.85 -19.20 44.25
N GLY A 554 55.03 -19.64 42.99
CA GLY A 554 55.30 -21.06 42.64
C GLY A 554 54.10 -21.85 42.06
N THR A 555 54.02 -22.25 40.77
CA THR A 555 54.95 -22.87 39.79
C THR A 555 54.95 -24.41 39.79
N THR A 556 55.07 -24.99 38.58
CA THR A 556 54.90 -26.41 38.16
C THR A 556 53.42 -26.85 38.13
N ALA A 557 52.77 -27.27 37.02
CA ALA A 557 53.13 -27.86 35.72
C ALA A 557 53.24 -29.39 35.69
N HIS A 558 52.33 -30.05 34.96
CA HIS A 558 52.55 -31.34 34.30
C HIS A 558 51.52 -31.63 33.19
N ALA A 559 52.00 -32.32 32.15
CA ALA A 559 51.28 -33.07 31.10
C ALA A 559 52.27 -34.18 30.63
N PRO A 560 51.98 -35.06 29.63
CA PRO A 560 50.73 -35.38 28.93
C PRO A 560 50.40 -36.92 29.02
N THR A 561 50.07 -37.57 27.88
CA THR A 561 49.91 -39.04 27.61
C THR A 561 48.64 -39.75 28.11
N THR A 562 48.01 -40.74 27.44
CA THR A 562 48.15 -41.30 26.05
C THR A 562 46.88 -42.09 25.64
N ASP A 563 46.64 -42.21 24.33
CA ASP A 563 45.74 -43.18 23.63
C ASP A 563 46.46 -44.55 23.45
N PRO A 564 45.81 -45.75 23.33
CA PRO A 564 45.17 -46.22 22.05
C PRO A 564 44.02 -47.26 22.15
N GLY A 565 43.30 -47.58 21.04
CA GLY A 565 42.46 -48.81 21.01
C GLY A 565 41.47 -49.12 19.85
N THR A 566 41.95 -49.29 18.61
CA THR A 566 41.42 -50.03 17.43
C THR A 566 40.37 -51.15 17.73
N THR A 567 39.25 -51.42 17.00
CA THR A 567 39.01 -51.86 15.59
C THR A 567 37.52 -51.68 15.20
N ALA A 568 37.02 -51.40 13.98
CA ALA A 568 37.37 -51.70 12.57
C ALA A 568 36.82 -53.03 11.98
N HIS A 569 35.71 -53.00 11.20
CA HIS A 569 35.45 -53.90 10.04
C HIS A 569 34.20 -53.54 9.17
N ALA A 570 34.28 -53.89 7.88
CA ALA A 570 33.23 -54.01 6.83
C ALA A 570 33.69 -55.17 5.86
N PRO A 571 33.07 -55.52 4.68
CA PRO A 571 31.89 -54.97 3.95
C PRO A 571 30.94 -56.03 3.25
N ALA A 572 29.97 -55.56 2.41
CA ALA A 572 29.26 -56.25 1.30
C ALA A 572 28.22 -57.40 1.63
N THR A 573 27.39 -57.99 0.74
CA THR A 573 27.21 -57.96 -0.76
C THR A 573 25.74 -58.31 -1.21
N ASP A 574 25.45 -58.19 -2.52
CA ASP A 574 24.26 -58.61 -3.35
C ASP A 574 24.15 -60.15 -3.58
N PRO A 575 23.21 -60.75 -4.40
CA PRO A 575 21.83 -60.42 -4.85
C PRO A 575 20.82 -61.63 -4.75
N GLY A 576 19.62 -61.60 -5.39
CA GLY A 576 18.79 -62.82 -5.62
C GLY A 576 17.41 -62.66 -6.31
N THR A 577 16.96 -63.65 -7.11
CA THR A 577 15.77 -63.53 -8.02
C THR A 577 14.98 -64.85 -8.27
N ALA A 578 13.65 -64.73 -8.46
CA ALA A 578 12.70 -65.58 -9.23
C ALA A 578 12.30 -67.02 -8.78
N ALA A 579 10.97 -67.29 -8.78
CA ALA A 579 10.32 -68.56 -9.17
C ALA A 579 8.78 -68.40 -9.40
N GLY A 580 8.19 -69.17 -10.33
CA GLY A 580 6.73 -69.43 -10.48
C GLY A 580 6.41 -70.91 -10.16
N PRO A 581 5.35 -71.59 -10.72
CA PRO A 581 4.41 -71.18 -11.79
C PRO A 581 2.91 -71.66 -11.63
N GLY A 582 2.04 -71.36 -12.62
CA GLY A 582 0.78 -72.10 -12.92
C GLY A 582 -0.50 -71.71 -12.13
N THR A 583 -1.75 -71.98 -12.56
CA THR A 583 -2.30 -72.59 -13.81
C THR A 583 -3.78 -72.12 -14.03
N THR A 584 -4.35 -72.32 -15.24
CA THR A 584 -5.75 -72.11 -15.72
C THR A 584 -6.92 -72.15 -14.70
N GLY A 585 -8.07 -71.47 -14.83
CA GLY A 585 -8.72 -70.75 -15.97
C GLY A 585 -9.98 -71.49 -16.49
N HIS A 586 -11.08 -70.80 -16.87
CA HIS A 586 -12.19 -71.26 -17.77
C HIS A 586 -13.30 -70.18 -17.97
N SER A 587 -13.92 -70.16 -19.16
CA SER A 587 -15.24 -69.53 -19.45
C SER A 587 -16.26 -70.63 -19.80
N PRO A 588 -17.57 -70.31 -19.92
CA PRO A 588 -18.20 -70.48 -21.24
C PRO A 588 -19.28 -69.43 -21.62
N ALA A 589 -19.65 -69.42 -22.90
CA ALA A 589 -20.88 -68.81 -23.44
C ALA A 589 -21.76 -69.94 -24.05
N PRO A 590 -23.03 -69.67 -24.46
CA PRO A 590 -23.24 -69.22 -25.86
C PRO A 590 -24.43 -68.26 -26.12
N ASP A 591 -24.46 -67.79 -27.38
CA ASP A 591 -25.46 -67.02 -28.17
C ASP A 591 -26.86 -67.70 -28.35
N PRO A 592 -27.85 -67.14 -29.12
CA PRO A 592 -27.89 -65.88 -29.90
C PRO A 592 -29.19 -65.00 -29.80
N GLY A 593 -29.17 -63.77 -30.36
CA GLY A 593 -30.42 -63.13 -30.84
C GLY A 593 -30.39 -61.65 -31.30
N ALA A 594 -30.88 -61.39 -32.53
CA ALA A 594 -31.48 -60.13 -33.04
C ALA A 594 -30.64 -58.84 -33.26
N THR A 595 -30.01 -58.77 -34.45
CA THR A 595 -30.02 -57.65 -35.43
C THR A 595 -30.06 -56.16 -35.02
N ALA A 596 -29.06 -55.44 -35.54
CA ALA A 596 -28.85 -53.98 -35.55
C ALA A 596 -30.01 -53.08 -36.02
N HIS A 597 -29.97 -51.80 -35.59
CA HIS A 597 -29.76 -50.63 -36.49
C HIS A 597 -29.48 -49.33 -35.71
N SER A 598 -28.73 -48.39 -36.31
CA SER A 598 -28.52 -47.02 -35.81
C SER A 598 -29.56 -46.04 -36.38
N PRO A 599 -29.86 -44.95 -35.67
CA PRO A 599 -30.29 -43.70 -36.29
C PRO A 599 -29.27 -42.56 -36.08
N ALA A 600 -29.30 -41.58 -36.99
CA ALA A 600 -28.58 -40.30 -36.91
C ALA A 600 -29.45 -39.24 -36.19
N PRO A 601 -28.91 -38.07 -35.77
CA PRO A 601 -29.73 -37.00 -35.21
C PRO A 601 -30.55 -36.28 -36.29
N ASP A 602 -31.84 -36.04 -36.01
CA ASP A 602 -32.74 -35.25 -36.88
C ASP A 602 -32.45 -33.74 -36.81
N ALA A 603 -32.89 -33.02 -37.85
CA ALA A 603 -32.71 -31.58 -37.99
C ALA A 603 -34.03 -30.87 -38.39
N GLY A 604 -34.18 -29.63 -37.93
CA GLY A 604 -35.30 -28.74 -38.27
C GLY A 604 -35.49 -27.62 -37.23
N THR A 605 -35.88 -26.39 -37.57
CA THR A 605 -36.09 -25.80 -38.91
C THR A 605 -35.90 -24.28 -38.79
N ALA A 606 -35.37 -23.62 -39.82
CA ALA A 606 -35.32 -22.16 -39.93
C ALA A 606 -36.26 -21.66 -41.05
N PRO A 607 -36.89 -20.47 -40.91
CA PRO A 607 -37.56 -19.79 -42.01
C PRO A 607 -36.56 -18.92 -42.79
N ASP A 608 -36.70 -18.87 -44.11
CA ASP A 608 -35.80 -18.13 -45.01
C ASP A 608 -36.60 -17.37 -46.09
N ALA A 609 -36.29 -16.08 -46.27
CA ALA A 609 -36.74 -15.17 -47.34
C ALA A 609 -36.17 -13.75 -47.06
N GLY A 610 -35.67 -12.99 -48.04
CA GLY A 610 -35.42 -13.29 -49.45
C GLY A 610 -34.86 -12.04 -50.14
N SER A 611 -33.88 -12.19 -51.03
CA SER A 611 -33.15 -11.06 -51.63
C SER A 611 -33.86 -10.46 -52.85
N ALA A 612 -33.70 -9.15 -53.06
CA ALA A 612 -34.04 -8.45 -54.30
C ALA A 612 -32.97 -7.39 -54.63
N THR A 613 -32.39 -7.48 -55.82
CA THR A 613 -31.30 -6.61 -56.29
C THR A 613 -31.77 -5.59 -57.32
N HIS A 614 -31.41 -4.31 -57.15
CA HIS A 614 -30.70 -3.45 -58.12
C HIS A 614 -30.73 -2.00 -57.62
N GLY A 615 -29.69 -1.22 -57.93
CA GLY A 615 -29.58 0.20 -57.54
C GLY A 615 -29.27 1.09 -58.74
N SER A 616 -29.33 2.41 -58.50
CA SER A 616 -28.79 3.47 -59.37
C SER A 616 -28.51 4.73 -58.55
N VAL A 617 -27.40 5.41 -58.85
CA VAL A 617 -27.20 6.84 -58.52
C VAL A 617 -27.86 7.68 -59.63
N PRO A 618 -28.24 8.95 -59.39
CA PRO A 618 -27.29 10.03 -59.69
C PRO A 618 -27.37 11.24 -58.73
N ASP A 619 -26.53 12.23 -59.03
CA ASP A 619 -26.22 13.45 -58.28
C ASP A 619 -27.39 14.43 -58.04
N GLY A 620 -27.21 15.31 -57.05
CA GLY A 620 -28.08 16.45 -56.76
C GLY A 620 -27.57 17.31 -55.61
N GLY A 621 -26.54 18.13 -55.85
CA GLY A 621 -25.90 18.97 -54.81
C GLY A 621 -26.49 20.38 -54.63
N LEU A 622 -25.70 21.26 -54.01
CA LEU A 622 -25.98 22.67 -53.64
C LEU A 622 -26.85 22.84 -52.37
N SER A 623 -26.65 23.87 -51.53
CA SER A 623 -25.46 24.71 -51.27
C SER A 623 -25.62 25.53 -49.96
N SER A 624 -24.49 26.04 -49.45
CA SER A 624 -24.30 27.24 -48.61
C SER A 624 -25.46 27.80 -47.76
N GLY A 625 -25.30 27.79 -46.43
CA GLY A 625 -26.05 28.62 -45.48
C GLY A 625 -25.24 28.83 -44.19
N SER A 626 -25.10 30.07 -43.72
CA SER A 626 -24.23 30.43 -42.59
C SER A 626 -24.94 31.33 -41.57
N GLN A 627 -24.34 31.47 -40.38
CA GLN A 627 -24.75 32.36 -39.26
C GLN A 627 -26.03 31.92 -38.51
N SER A 628 -26.28 32.33 -37.26
CA SER A 628 -25.42 32.70 -36.11
C SER A 628 -26.31 32.86 -34.85
N GLY A 629 -25.72 32.96 -33.65
CA GLY A 629 -26.32 33.73 -32.55
C GLY A 629 -27.23 33.02 -31.53
N ALA A 630 -26.67 32.83 -30.32
CA ALA A 630 -27.24 33.24 -29.02
C ALA A 630 -28.61 32.71 -28.49
N SER A 631 -28.50 31.96 -27.38
CA SER A 631 -29.28 32.05 -26.13
C SER A 631 -30.83 32.03 -26.12
N GLY A 632 -31.41 31.05 -25.41
CA GLY A 632 -32.77 31.08 -24.88
C GLY A 632 -32.94 30.11 -23.69
N HIS A 633 -33.69 30.48 -22.66
CA HIS A 633 -34.02 29.60 -21.53
C HIS A 633 -35.02 28.50 -21.93
N PRO A 634 -34.98 27.30 -21.33
CA PRO A 634 -36.08 26.34 -21.42
C PRO A 634 -37.28 26.84 -20.60
N VAL A 635 -38.49 26.68 -21.15
CA VAL A 635 -39.76 26.93 -20.47
C VAL A 635 -40.45 25.58 -20.23
N SER A 636 -40.93 25.36 -19.01
CA SER A 636 -41.68 24.15 -18.62
C SER A 636 -43.07 24.10 -19.26
N HIS A 637 -43.58 22.89 -19.52
CA HIS A 637 -45.02 22.65 -19.46
C HIS A 637 -45.35 21.19 -19.11
N ASP A 638 -46.38 21.02 -18.28
CA ASP A 638 -46.82 19.73 -17.73
C ASP A 638 -47.58 18.84 -18.72
N GLY A 639 -47.61 17.54 -18.38
CA GLY A 639 -48.43 16.51 -19.03
C GLY A 639 -48.88 15.44 -18.04
N GLY A 640 -49.57 15.85 -16.96
CA GLY A 640 -49.93 14.95 -15.86
C GLY A 640 -51.21 14.13 -16.09
N PHE A 641 -51.24 12.93 -15.53
CA PHE A 641 -52.46 12.15 -15.25
C PHE A 641 -52.41 11.63 -13.81
N ALA A 642 -53.53 11.69 -13.09
CA ALA A 642 -53.60 11.30 -11.68
C ALA A 642 -54.96 10.71 -11.32
N HIS A 643 -54.96 9.58 -10.59
CA HIS A 643 -56.03 9.33 -9.61
C HIS A 643 -55.60 8.45 -8.44
N GLN A 644 -55.52 9.11 -7.27
CA GLN A 644 -55.94 8.68 -5.92
C GLN A 644 -55.43 7.36 -5.30
N PRO A 645 -54.91 7.39 -4.04
CA PRO A 645 -54.56 6.20 -3.27
C PRO A 645 -55.74 5.63 -2.48
N GLY A 646 -55.65 4.36 -2.08
CA GLY A 646 -56.57 3.70 -1.14
C GLY A 646 -55.82 2.82 -0.14
N GLY A 647 -56.22 2.87 1.14
CA GLY A 647 -55.71 2.01 2.20
C GLY A 647 -56.76 1.00 2.68
N GLY A 648 -56.32 -0.15 3.19
CA GLY A 648 -57.16 -1.23 3.72
C GLY A 648 -56.32 -2.29 4.43
N SER A 649 -56.89 -3.06 5.37
CA SER A 649 -56.12 -3.79 6.38
C SER A 649 -56.40 -5.30 6.45
N GLY A 650 -55.33 -6.10 6.57
CA GLY A 650 -55.32 -7.47 7.12
C GLY A 650 -55.95 -8.59 6.28
N PRO A 651 -56.00 -9.83 6.79
CA PRO A 651 -55.40 -10.34 8.04
C PRO A 651 -54.33 -11.45 7.82
N VAL A 652 -53.76 -11.98 8.90
CA VAL A 652 -52.82 -13.12 8.92
C VAL A 652 -53.43 -14.27 9.74
N PRO A 653 -53.24 -15.56 9.38
CA PRO A 653 -53.68 -16.70 10.19
C PRO A 653 -52.60 -17.19 11.18
N ASP A 654 -53.00 -17.51 12.41
CA ASP A 654 -52.14 -18.07 13.47
C ASP A 654 -51.90 -19.59 13.35
N ALA A 655 -50.75 -20.06 13.86
CA ALA A 655 -50.49 -21.48 14.14
C ALA A 655 -49.47 -21.70 15.28
N SER A 656 -49.87 -21.36 16.51
CA SER A 656 -49.52 -21.98 17.80
C SER A 656 -48.18 -22.74 17.98
N GLY A 657 -47.30 -22.24 18.87
CA GLY A 657 -46.17 -22.99 19.42
C GLY A 657 -45.70 -22.44 20.78
N THR A 658 -46.17 -23.02 21.89
CA THR A 658 -45.91 -22.54 23.26
C THR A 658 -44.60 -23.01 23.86
N ALA A 659 -43.91 -22.13 24.60
CA ALA A 659 -42.83 -22.47 25.52
C ALA A 659 -43.06 -21.79 26.89
N VAL A 660 -42.79 -22.52 27.98
CA VAL A 660 -43.04 -22.09 29.38
C VAL A 660 -41.70 -21.81 30.08
N PRO A 661 -41.57 -20.75 30.89
CA PRO A 661 -40.31 -20.40 31.56
C PRO A 661 -40.05 -21.25 32.82
N PRO A 662 -38.77 -21.58 33.14
CA PRO A 662 -38.37 -22.07 34.45
C PRO A 662 -38.21 -20.92 35.49
N PRO A 663 -38.31 -21.20 36.80
CA PRO A 663 -38.38 -20.18 37.85
C PRO A 663 -37.02 -19.81 38.48
N ALA A 664 -37.03 -18.84 39.40
CA ALA A 664 -35.93 -18.50 40.29
C ALA A 664 -36.32 -18.67 41.78
N GLY A 665 -35.37 -19.07 42.63
CA GLY A 665 -35.50 -19.06 44.11
C GLY A 665 -35.03 -20.33 44.83
N GLY A 666 -34.37 -20.17 46.00
CA GLY A 666 -33.82 -21.24 46.87
C GLY A 666 -32.34 -21.55 46.56
N GLU A 667 -31.32 -21.22 47.36
CA GLU A 667 -31.06 -21.38 48.82
C GLU A 667 -30.84 -22.84 49.26
N SER A 668 -29.87 -23.20 50.13
CA SER A 668 -28.65 -22.50 50.60
C SER A 668 -27.70 -23.50 51.32
N ALA A 669 -26.46 -23.07 51.63
CA ALA A 669 -25.45 -23.75 52.48
C ALA A 669 -24.86 -25.11 51.97
N GLY A 670 -23.63 -25.49 52.34
CA GLY A 670 -22.59 -24.72 53.05
C GLY A 670 -21.37 -25.57 53.48
N LEU A 671 -20.37 -24.88 54.05
CA LEU A 671 -19.11 -25.39 54.66
C LEU A 671 -18.03 -25.92 53.68
N ALA A 672 -16.73 -25.91 54.00
CA ALA A 672 -15.88 -25.02 54.81
C ALA A 672 -14.40 -25.46 54.60
N GLY A 673 -13.45 -24.53 54.46
CA GLY A 673 -12.03 -24.88 54.36
C GLY A 673 -11.12 -23.64 54.19
N SER A 674 -10.32 -23.32 55.22
CA SER A 674 -9.52 -22.09 55.26
C SER A 674 -8.20 -22.27 56.01
N THR A 675 -7.10 -21.98 55.31
CA THR A 675 -5.71 -21.70 55.78
C THR A 675 -5.03 -21.03 54.57
N ALA A 676 -4.47 -19.80 54.55
CA ALA A 676 -3.59 -19.08 55.50
C ALA A 676 -2.27 -19.84 55.77
N GLY A 677 -1.05 -19.32 55.56
CA GLY A 677 -0.53 -18.06 54.97
C GLY A 677 0.98 -18.30 54.67
N GLY A 678 1.87 -17.35 54.31
CA GLY A 678 1.81 -15.91 54.01
C GLY A 678 3.10 -15.49 53.25
N THR A 679 3.14 -14.36 52.53
CA THR A 679 3.69 -13.04 52.95
C THR A 679 5.23 -12.87 52.94
N GLN A 680 5.68 -11.63 52.58
CA GLN A 680 7.06 -11.07 52.59
C GLN A 680 7.94 -11.30 51.34
N ALA A 681 8.80 -10.35 50.90
CA ALA A 681 8.94 -8.90 51.16
C ALA A 681 9.92 -8.21 50.17
N GLY A 682 9.99 -6.86 50.16
CA GLY A 682 11.02 -6.02 49.48
C GLY A 682 10.68 -5.63 48.03
N ALA A 683 10.85 -4.41 47.51
CA ALA A 683 11.53 -3.15 47.93
C ALA A 683 13.06 -3.27 48.13
N ALA A 684 13.91 -2.30 47.75
CA ALA A 684 13.74 -0.96 47.16
C ALA A 684 14.94 -0.64 46.20
N ALA A 685 14.85 0.20 45.15
CA ALA A 685 14.92 1.68 45.06
C ALA A 685 16.34 2.32 45.22
N ALA A 686 16.58 3.41 44.45
CA ALA A 686 17.83 4.20 44.32
C ALA A 686 19.05 3.42 43.77
N GLY A 687 20.11 4.02 43.20
CA GLY A 687 20.46 5.41 42.83
C GLY A 687 21.99 5.41 42.55
N GLY A 688 22.61 6.19 41.66
CA GLY A 688 22.22 7.41 40.95
C GLY A 688 23.41 8.38 40.99
N ALA A 689 24.14 8.56 39.89
CA ALA A 689 25.22 9.53 39.76
C ALA A 689 25.43 9.95 38.30
N SER A 690 25.52 11.25 38.04
CA SER A 690 25.69 11.87 36.72
C SER A 690 27.02 12.63 36.62
N VAL A 691 27.43 13.04 35.41
CA VAL A 691 27.93 14.41 35.08
C VAL A 691 28.40 14.49 33.61
N ALA A 692 28.07 15.62 32.95
CA ALA A 692 28.60 16.14 31.68
C ALA A 692 28.35 15.32 30.37
N THR A 693 28.12 15.91 29.19
CA THR A 693 28.04 17.34 28.80
C THR A 693 26.98 17.58 27.70
N THR A 694 26.49 18.82 27.58
CA THR A 694 25.44 19.31 26.66
C THR A 694 25.96 19.70 25.25
N VAL A 695 25.14 20.40 24.43
CA VAL A 695 25.44 21.06 23.12
C VAL A 695 25.33 20.12 21.90
N MET A 696 24.57 20.41 20.82
CA MET A 696 23.64 21.50 20.45
C MET A 696 22.70 21.05 19.31
N THR A 697 21.43 21.46 19.29
CA THR A 697 20.60 21.56 18.06
C THR A 697 19.35 22.43 18.26
N VAL A 698 19.45 23.73 17.94
CA VAL A 698 18.31 24.60 17.56
C VAL A 698 18.83 25.61 16.53
N LEU A 699 18.21 25.66 15.34
CA LEU A 699 18.08 26.86 14.47
C LEU A 699 17.48 26.48 13.12
N ALA A 700 16.33 27.06 12.75
CA ALA A 700 16.02 27.61 11.40
C ALA A 700 14.53 28.01 11.21
N VAL A 701 14.06 29.07 11.89
CA VAL A 701 12.93 29.91 11.40
C VAL A 701 13.25 31.37 11.74
N ALA A 702 12.74 32.31 10.93
CA ALA A 702 12.92 33.77 10.95
C ALA A 702 14.27 34.27 10.39
N ALA A 703 14.33 35.28 9.50
CA ALA A 703 13.24 35.94 8.75
C ALA A 703 13.79 36.52 7.42
N ALA A 704 12.90 37.09 6.59
CA ALA A 704 13.27 37.71 5.32
C ALA A 704 13.89 39.12 5.49
N VAL A 705 14.23 39.74 4.34
CA VAL A 705 14.78 41.10 4.14
C VAL A 705 16.31 41.23 4.25
N THR A 706 16.98 41.14 3.09
CA THR A 706 17.91 42.20 2.63
C THR A 706 18.06 42.13 1.10
N ILE A 707 18.32 43.26 0.47
CA ILE A 707 18.48 43.41 -0.99
C ILE A 707 19.98 43.54 -1.30
N GLY A 708 20.45 42.90 -2.38
CA GLY A 708 21.78 43.16 -2.94
C GLY A 708 22.45 41.92 -3.54
N GLY A 709 22.35 41.76 -4.87
CA GLY A 709 23.08 40.72 -5.58
C GLY A 709 24.48 41.18 -6.02
N VAL A 710 25.44 40.25 -6.06
CA VAL A 710 26.72 40.40 -6.77
C VAL A 710 26.96 39.15 -7.61
N ALA A 711 27.46 39.33 -8.83
CA ALA A 711 27.62 38.27 -9.82
C ALA A 711 29.00 37.56 -9.74
N LEU A 712 29.08 36.44 -10.47
CA LEU A 712 30.26 35.70 -10.93
C LEU A 712 31.66 36.15 -10.42
N LYS A 713 32.40 35.18 -9.86
CA LYS A 713 33.74 34.89 -10.39
C LYS A 713 34.11 33.40 -10.28
N ASN A 714 34.15 32.73 -11.42
CA ASN A 714 34.74 31.39 -11.55
C ASN A 714 36.25 31.46 -11.82
N HIS A 715 36.87 30.28 -11.79
CA HIS A 715 38.05 29.89 -12.57
C HIS A 715 39.45 30.06 -11.94
N GLN A 716 39.74 29.14 -11.01
CA GLN A 716 41.03 28.47 -10.75
C GLN A 716 40.66 27.25 -9.87
N GLU A 717 41.21 26.04 -10.00
CA GLU A 717 42.39 25.56 -10.74
C GLU A 717 42.07 24.29 -11.56
N SER A 718 42.82 24.01 -12.62
CA SER A 718 42.68 22.75 -13.40
C SER A 718 44.00 22.34 -14.05
N GLN A 719 44.90 21.76 -13.26
CA GLN A 719 46.00 20.89 -13.72
C GLN A 719 46.78 20.32 -12.52
N GLU A 720 46.82 18.99 -12.37
CA GLU A 720 48.10 18.26 -12.38
C GLU A 720 47.91 16.73 -12.56
N ARG A 721 48.63 16.22 -13.57
CA ARG A 721 49.32 14.91 -13.67
C ARG A 721 48.54 13.59 -13.64
N GLU A 722 48.72 12.88 -14.75
CA GLU A 722 48.58 11.43 -14.91
C GLU A 722 49.49 10.63 -13.96
N ALA A 723 49.03 9.44 -13.55
CA ALA A 723 49.89 8.28 -13.31
C ALA A 723 49.08 6.96 -13.34
N THR A 724 49.42 6.06 -14.26
CA THR A 724 48.92 4.66 -14.29
C THR A 724 50.09 3.72 -14.04
N PRO A 725 49.93 2.66 -13.22
CA PRO A 725 50.44 1.36 -13.67
C PRO A 725 49.63 0.12 -13.23
N THR A 726 49.47 -0.80 -14.20
CA THR A 726 49.47 -2.29 -14.12
C THR A 726 48.76 -3.09 -13.01
N VAL A 727 48.10 -4.16 -13.46
CA VAL A 727 47.60 -5.31 -12.68
C VAL A 727 48.65 -6.42 -12.60
N THR A 728 48.92 -6.98 -11.40
CA THR A 728 49.22 -8.44 -11.26
C THR A 728 48.96 -9.00 -9.84
N ASP A 729 48.56 -10.27 -9.83
CA ASP A 729 48.91 -11.35 -8.88
C ASP A 729 48.06 -11.64 -7.61
N LEU A 730 48.25 -12.86 -7.09
CA LEU A 730 47.25 -13.68 -6.41
C LEU A 730 47.62 -14.11 -4.98
N ALA A 731 46.56 -14.40 -4.22
CA ALA A 731 46.44 -15.41 -3.16
C ALA A 731 47.61 -15.63 -2.17
N ARG A 732 47.39 -15.19 -0.92
CA ARG A 732 47.84 -15.95 0.26
C ARG A 732 46.89 -15.76 1.44
N GLY A 733 46.25 -16.83 1.89
CA GLY A 733 45.36 -16.80 3.05
C GLY A 733 46.12 -16.65 4.36
N ARG A 734 45.53 -15.93 5.32
CA ARG A 734 45.84 -15.97 6.76
C ARG A 734 44.54 -15.81 7.54
N SER A 735 44.41 -16.53 8.65
CA SER A 735 43.30 -16.43 9.58
C SER A 735 43.65 -15.51 10.76
N THR A 736 42.64 -15.00 11.45
CA THR A 736 42.71 -14.21 12.72
C THR A 736 43.32 -12.80 12.60
N PRO A 737 43.02 -11.87 13.53
CA PRO A 737 42.06 -11.94 14.65
C PRO A 737 40.75 -11.17 14.37
N SER A 738 39.78 -11.25 15.30
CA SER A 738 38.69 -10.27 15.37
C SER A 738 39.22 -8.95 15.96
N PRO A 739 39.17 -7.81 15.25
CA PRO A 739 39.57 -6.53 15.81
C PRO A 739 38.48 -5.96 16.74
N SER A 740 38.89 -5.33 17.84
CA SER A 740 38.04 -4.36 18.54
C SER A 740 37.67 -3.25 17.56
N ALA A 741 36.36 -3.04 17.32
CA ALA A 741 35.85 -2.43 16.09
C ALA A 741 35.98 -0.89 15.99
N THR A 742 37.20 -0.38 16.13
CA THR A 742 37.56 1.01 15.81
C THR A 742 37.55 1.23 14.29
N GLY A 743 36.88 2.30 13.83
CA GLY A 743 36.72 2.58 12.40
C GLY A 743 35.57 1.80 11.75
N LEU A 744 35.56 1.71 10.41
CA LEU A 744 34.41 1.18 9.65
C LEU A 744 34.29 -0.35 9.61
N ALA A 745 35.32 -1.11 9.98
CA ALA A 745 35.33 -2.57 9.80
C ALA A 745 34.11 -3.28 10.41
N GLY A 746 33.63 -4.33 9.74
CA GLY A 746 32.49 -5.14 10.17
C GLY A 746 31.21 -4.89 9.36
N THR A 747 30.08 -5.37 9.89
CA THR A 747 28.80 -5.38 9.18
C THR A 747 27.89 -4.26 9.69
N TRP A 748 27.30 -3.52 8.76
CA TRP A 748 26.38 -2.42 9.03
C TRP A 748 25.07 -2.62 8.26
N GLN A 749 23.96 -2.14 8.81
CA GLN A 749 22.63 -2.20 8.21
C GLN A 749 22.10 -0.77 8.02
N ASP A 750 21.63 -0.41 6.82
CA ASP A 750 20.95 0.88 6.60
C ASP A 750 19.49 0.85 7.09
N SER A 751 18.87 2.03 7.16
CA SER A 751 17.47 2.20 7.56
C SER A 751 16.43 1.59 6.61
N ARG A 752 16.84 0.89 5.55
CA ARG A 752 16.00 0.09 4.63
C ARG A 752 16.37 -1.39 4.66
N GLY A 753 17.16 -1.82 5.65
CA GLY A 753 17.61 -3.19 5.82
C GLY A 753 18.81 -3.60 4.97
N GLY A 754 19.36 -2.70 4.15
CA GLY A 754 20.50 -2.98 3.27
C GLY A 754 21.77 -3.26 4.05
N MET A 755 22.45 -4.37 3.73
CA MET A 755 23.60 -4.88 4.50
C MET A 755 24.93 -4.55 3.81
N TYR A 756 25.83 -3.90 4.55
CA TYR A 756 27.13 -3.43 4.11
C TYR A 756 28.25 -4.04 4.97
N THR A 757 29.03 -4.97 4.41
CA THR A 757 30.20 -5.54 5.10
C THR A 757 31.46 -4.82 4.65
N PHE A 758 31.97 -3.91 5.50
CA PHE A 758 33.23 -3.22 5.28
C PHE A 758 34.40 -4.05 5.79
N ARG A 759 35.40 -4.27 4.93
CA ARG A 759 36.65 -4.94 5.27
C ARG A 759 37.78 -3.93 5.25
N GLU A 760 38.65 -3.93 6.25
CA GLU A 760 39.86 -3.11 6.20
C GLU A 760 40.83 -3.71 5.14
N ALA A 761 41.32 -2.86 4.25
CA ALA A 761 42.22 -3.22 3.14
C ALA A 761 43.61 -2.55 3.27
N GLY A 762 43.83 -1.86 4.39
CA GLY A 762 45.05 -1.12 4.74
C GLY A 762 44.71 -0.04 5.78
N PRO A 763 45.69 0.56 6.47
CA PRO A 763 45.43 1.52 7.54
C PRO A 763 44.52 2.68 7.09
N GLY A 764 43.33 2.79 7.71
CA GLY A 764 42.34 3.82 7.35
C GLY A 764 41.68 3.62 5.98
N VAL A 765 41.84 2.47 5.33
CA VAL A 765 41.29 2.13 4.02
C VAL A 765 40.34 0.95 4.15
N TYR A 766 39.10 1.12 3.69
CA TYR A 766 38.05 0.11 3.82
C TYR A 766 37.44 -0.19 2.45
N THR A 767 37.18 -1.46 2.16
CA THR A 767 36.45 -1.89 0.97
C THR A 767 35.10 -2.46 1.34
N VAL A 768 34.09 -2.16 0.52
CA VAL A 768 32.77 -2.79 0.57
C VAL A 768 32.40 -3.26 -0.83
N THR A 769 31.94 -4.50 -0.94
CA THR A 769 31.54 -5.11 -2.21
C THR A 769 30.03 -5.35 -2.18
N GLY A 770 29.32 -4.85 -3.19
CA GLY A 770 27.87 -5.02 -3.33
C GLY A 770 27.48 -5.13 -4.80
N ARG A 771 26.23 -5.49 -5.07
CA ARG A 771 25.67 -5.37 -6.42
C ARG A 771 25.15 -3.94 -6.62
N SER A 772 25.49 -3.33 -7.75
CA SER A 772 24.88 -2.07 -8.18
C SER A 772 23.41 -2.29 -8.58
N MET A 773 22.65 -1.21 -8.79
CA MET A 773 21.29 -1.29 -9.34
C MET A 773 21.25 -1.89 -10.77
N CYS A 774 22.41 -2.01 -11.43
CA CYS A 774 22.57 -2.68 -12.72
C CYS A 774 22.97 -4.16 -12.61
N GLY A 775 23.05 -4.72 -11.39
CA GLY A 775 23.39 -6.12 -11.14
C GLY A 775 24.88 -6.47 -11.12
N GLU A 776 25.74 -5.58 -11.60
CA GLU A 776 27.22 -5.69 -11.55
C GLU A 776 27.74 -5.70 -10.11
N VAL A 777 28.78 -6.50 -9.84
CA VAL A 777 29.44 -6.54 -8.52
C VAL A 777 30.50 -5.44 -8.42
N LEU A 778 30.15 -4.33 -7.80
CA LEU A 778 31.04 -3.19 -7.59
C LEU A 778 31.74 -3.29 -6.23
N THR A 779 33.07 -3.16 -6.22
CA THR A 779 33.85 -2.98 -4.98
C THR A 779 34.26 -1.52 -4.84
N THR A 780 33.78 -0.88 -3.78
CA THR A 780 34.04 0.53 -3.48
C THR A 780 35.12 0.65 -2.40
N ARG A 781 36.10 1.55 -2.60
CA ARG A 781 37.20 1.81 -1.67
C ARG A 781 36.99 3.16 -0.96
N PHE A 782 36.70 3.10 0.34
CA PHE A 782 36.64 4.22 1.25
C PHE A 782 38.02 4.50 1.85
N THR A 783 38.39 5.78 1.95
CA THR A 783 39.63 6.25 2.58
C THR A 783 39.31 7.24 3.68
N GLN A 784 39.86 7.03 4.88
CA GLN A 784 39.66 7.91 6.02
C GLN A 784 40.38 9.25 5.83
N ARG A 785 39.69 10.35 6.14
CA ARG A 785 40.27 11.71 6.25
C ARG A 785 39.64 12.39 7.47
N GLY A 786 40.43 12.62 8.52
CA GLY A 786 39.91 13.06 9.81
C GLY A 786 38.91 12.05 10.41
N SER A 787 37.72 12.53 10.78
CA SER A 787 36.62 11.74 11.33
C SER A 787 35.70 11.09 10.27
N GLY A 788 35.87 11.43 8.99
CA GLY A 788 35.07 10.92 7.87
C GLY A 788 35.80 9.88 7.01
N TYR A 789 35.02 9.09 6.27
CA TYR A 789 35.49 8.09 5.30
C TYR A 789 34.90 8.41 3.93
N TYR A 790 35.74 8.53 2.91
CA TYR A 790 35.37 9.10 1.62
C TYR A 790 35.61 8.10 0.48
N ALA A 791 34.65 7.94 -0.42
CA ALA A 791 34.78 7.19 -1.66
C ALA A 791 34.05 7.88 -2.81
N THR A 792 34.67 7.89 -3.99
CA THR A 792 34.06 8.34 -5.24
C THR A 792 33.61 7.12 -6.04
N GLN A 793 32.35 7.09 -6.49
CA GLN A 793 31.75 5.97 -7.22
C GLN A 793 31.28 6.41 -8.61
N PRO A 794 31.39 5.57 -9.66
CA PRO A 794 30.87 5.89 -10.99
C PRO A 794 29.34 5.93 -11.02
N LEU A 795 28.79 6.97 -11.65
CA LEU A 795 27.35 7.15 -11.88
C LEU A 795 27.00 6.75 -13.32
N TYR A 796 25.91 6.02 -13.51
CA TYR A 796 25.47 5.51 -14.81
C TYR A 796 24.03 5.94 -15.12
N ASP A 797 23.73 6.03 -16.42
CA ASP A 797 22.35 6.07 -16.89
C ASP A 797 21.69 4.71 -16.67
N VAL A 798 20.46 4.71 -16.16
CA VAL A 798 19.67 3.49 -15.86
C VAL A 798 18.30 3.50 -16.53
N ASN A 799 17.97 4.53 -17.33
CA ASN A 799 16.64 4.70 -17.91
C ASN A 799 16.27 3.62 -18.95
N GLY A 800 17.25 2.85 -19.44
CA GLY A 800 17.06 1.76 -20.40
C GLY A 800 16.91 0.36 -19.79
N GLY A 801 16.88 0.21 -18.46
CA GLY A 801 16.81 -1.11 -17.80
C GLY A 801 18.14 -1.87 -17.72
N SER A 802 19.22 -1.29 -18.22
CA SER A 802 20.61 -1.70 -17.99
C SER A 802 21.46 -0.47 -17.62
N CYS A 803 22.69 -0.68 -17.13
CA CYS A 803 23.66 0.41 -17.05
C CYS A 803 24.03 0.85 -18.47
N GLY A 804 23.57 2.03 -18.86
CA GLY A 804 23.94 2.67 -20.11
C GLY A 804 25.29 3.40 -19.97
N ARG A 805 25.38 4.58 -20.58
CA ARG A 805 26.59 5.41 -20.52
C ARG A 805 26.87 5.84 -19.08
N ARG A 806 28.14 5.77 -18.65
CA ARG A 806 28.60 6.42 -17.41
C ARG A 806 28.40 7.93 -17.53
N LEU A 807 27.56 8.50 -16.68
CA LEU A 807 27.20 9.92 -16.66
C LEU A 807 28.23 10.79 -15.93
N GLY A 808 28.95 10.21 -14.97
CA GLY A 808 29.94 10.92 -14.15
C GLY A 808 30.36 10.10 -12.94
N TYR A 809 30.52 10.78 -11.81
CA TYR A 809 30.79 10.17 -10.51
C TYR A 809 29.88 10.80 -9.43
N VAL A 810 29.75 10.12 -8.30
CA VAL A 810 29.15 10.61 -7.05
C VAL A 810 30.12 10.41 -5.91
N ASP A 811 30.18 11.36 -4.97
CA ASP A 811 30.99 11.25 -3.77
C ASP A 811 30.13 10.75 -2.61
N THR A 812 30.62 9.73 -1.90
CA THR A 812 30.01 9.16 -0.72
C THR A 812 30.91 9.39 0.49
N THR A 813 30.38 10.09 1.49
CA THR A 813 31.00 10.29 2.80
C THR A 813 30.28 9.44 3.84
N ILE A 814 31.02 8.77 4.71
CA ILE A 814 30.48 8.11 5.91
C ILE A 814 31.16 8.73 7.13
N THR A 815 30.37 9.17 8.11
CA THR A 815 30.87 9.72 9.38
C THR A 815 30.31 8.88 10.52
N ILE A 816 31.19 8.24 11.29
CA ILE A 816 30.79 7.46 12.47
C ILE A 816 30.36 8.45 13.58
N LEU A 817 29.20 8.19 14.18
CA LEU A 817 28.62 9.05 15.21
C LEU A 817 29.20 8.70 16.61
N PRO A 818 29.09 9.60 17.60
CA PRO A 818 29.48 9.32 18.97
C PRO A 818 28.85 8.01 19.49
N GLY A 819 29.67 7.15 20.11
CA GLY A 819 29.27 5.80 20.52
C GLY A 819 29.67 4.67 19.55
N GLY A 820 30.05 4.98 18.30
CA GLY A 820 30.71 4.01 17.39
C GLY A 820 29.84 2.86 16.86
N SER A 821 28.57 2.80 17.25
CA SER A 821 27.56 1.82 16.81
C SER A 821 26.68 2.33 15.67
N THR A 822 26.69 3.63 15.39
CA THR A 822 25.94 4.25 14.28
C THR A 822 26.83 5.16 13.45
N ALA A 823 26.50 5.33 12.17
CA ALA A 823 27.21 6.20 11.24
C ALA A 823 26.23 6.85 10.26
N ARG A 824 26.46 8.10 9.88
CA ARG A 824 25.71 8.77 8.80
C ARG A 824 26.44 8.55 7.48
N LEU A 825 25.75 7.96 6.50
CA LEU A 825 26.20 7.90 5.11
C LEU A 825 25.52 9.02 4.32
N VAL A 826 26.27 9.71 3.47
CA VAL A 826 25.78 10.75 2.56
C VAL A 826 26.40 10.53 1.19
N THR A 827 25.57 10.33 0.17
CA THR A 827 26.00 10.25 -1.25
C THR A 827 25.47 11.46 -1.99
N ALA A 828 26.34 12.20 -2.67
CA ALA A 828 26.01 13.42 -3.39
C ALA A 828 26.63 13.43 -4.80
N LEU A 829 26.00 14.19 -5.70
CA LEU A 829 26.67 14.63 -6.93
C LEU A 829 27.74 15.66 -6.59
N PRO A 830 28.86 15.72 -7.32
CA PRO A 830 29.74 16.87 -7.28
C PRO A 830 29.01 18.11 -7.82
N SER A 831 29.37 19.30 -7.32
CA SER A 831 28.61 20.54 -7.51
C SER A 831 28.61 21.12 -8.94
N ASP A 832 29.38 20.51 -9.85
CA ASP A 832 29.46 20.84 -11.28
C ASP A 832 28.60 19.90 -12.16
N ALA A 833 28.05 18.82 -11.61
CA ALA A 833 27.05 18.01 -12.30
C ALA A 833 25.76 18.82 -12.49
N GLY A 834 25.25 18.85 -13.72
CA GLY A 834 24.01 19.55 -14.08
C GLY A 834 22.74 18.88 -13.53
N GLN A 835 21.60 19.11 -14.18
CA GLN A 835 20.28 18.57 -13.77
C GLN A 835 20.14 17.04 -14.00
N VAL A 836 21.00 16.24 -13.37
CA VAL A 836 20.97 14.77 -13.38
C VAL A 836 20.25 14.27 -12.12
N ARG A 837 19.12 13.57 -12.28
CA ARG A 837 18.37 13.02 -11.15
C ARG A 837 19.08 11.77 -10.59
N CYS A 838 19.96 11.97 -9.61
CA CYS A 838 20.70 10.89 -8.96
C CYS A 838 19.83 10.09 -7.98
N TYR A 839 19.31 8.93 -8.41
CA TYR A 839 18.47 8.05 -7.58
C TYR A 839 19.21 7.34 -6.41
N SER A 840 20.55 7.35 -6.43
CA SER A 840 21.39 6.82 -5.34
C SER A 840 21.88 7.89 -4.36
N CYS A 841 21.56 9.18 -4.59
CA CYS A 841 22.00 10.28 -3.76
C CYS A 841 21.00 10.57 -2.63
N GLY A 842 21.49 11.14 -1.53
CA GLY A 842 20.76 11.38 -0.29
C GLY A 842 21.60 11.02 0.93
N SER A 843 20.98 10.94 2.12
CA SER A 843 21.65 10.45 3.33
C SER A 843 20.87 9.36 4.03
N SER A 844 21.56 8.32 4.50
CA SER A 844 21.00 7.25 5.32
C SER A 844 21.79 7.09 6.62
N THR A 845 21.17 6.43 7.60
CA THR A 845 21.85 6.01 8.84
C THR A 845 22.21 4.55 8.72
N LEU A 846 23.48 4.22 8.99
CA LEU A 846 24.01 2.88 9.13
C LEU A 846 24.09 2.53 10.63
N THR A 847 23.59 1.36 11.00
CA THR A 847 23.73 0.79 12.35
C THR A 847 24.62 -0.44 12.28
N ARG A 848 25.68 -0.48 13.09
CA ARG A 848 26.58 -1.62 13.19
C ARG A 848 25.84 -2.81 13.78
N ARG A 849 25.95 -3.96 13.12
CA ARG A 849 25.53 -5.27 13.65
C ARG A 849 26.70 -5.84 14.44
N SER A 850 26.41 -6.36 15.63
CA SER A 850 27.32 -7.14 16.49
C SER A 850 27.71 -8.46 15.83
#